data_AF-E3N401-F1
#
_entry.id   AF-E3N401-F1
#
_cell.length_a   1.000
_cell.length_b   1.000
_cell.length_c   1.000
_cell.angle_alpha   90.00
_cell.angle_beta   90.00
_cell.angle_gamma   90.00
#
_symmetry.space_group_name_H-M   'P 1'
#
loop_
_entity.id
_entity.type
_entity.pdbx_description
1 polymer ?
#
loop_
_entity_poly.entity_id
_entity_poly.type
_entity_poly.pdbx_seq_one_letter_code
_entity_poly.pdbx_strand_id
1 'polypeptide(L)'
;MVRKNQCAALIELYEEKIIKCLEEIYKDKEKIDNFKDLLSRMKVERLIENSETAEEFAEKLFKKLKASELVKTDNERLYKEIMTYLNKYMKNSGIHKQLRCSDETTRKSMFGLILSNIDGFLQFTDPTVVMNYLRALPVYDDVVRRLDCGIEIIDEVNREEVDDDEKRRERELRKKKLILRSVPRLGPFAALDILFTIYESSSPNSNEEARHFVDSLFNFQDGQFSDHFRTVKEEQPIIVCDIDVLASEMMMHLGLDDPPNGLRSINYRFDRIADYSTRRIVNSSVNPSLQNENSINLRNYQVELCRLAVQGINTIVTAPTGTGKTVVAANIVKNHFEVRAREEKTFKALFLAPNTTILQQQADRLNHFLAHSYDLKICQGSDNSPTRQAVLSNDIIVATPQMIVNLCNEHEDELSEFSNEKFYLSTFSIILFDECHSTVNNSPYANIMREYHTLKNMGTMPDNHELPQIVGLTASLGTGDANNVEKAIQHIASMCALLDVEKLSTVCEYADELQMFSPIIPEKIYSFEKNKDGSSGRFAELVRQMMDNITMMLETAFVSREEYSKVTNGEKTPAKDHVAYLNWLSCLKRSVAEQNFQGNRNNINEALSMLDICYRSQSFNSNFNPRTAFKYFDEKVKEQERFLTERMKEVLHQYYPRLEQLGSDVPIENPMILKIEDLLTENHRENQNSRAIIFVQTRYDAITLKNILCDNENLLSQNIRTDYILGLNKTTEGSEDSAISRSDQVEKLKQFASGGIRVLVSTSVAEEGLDISECNLVIKYNYATNVIAHVQRRGRGRANDSRSILITNDPSLEKQERANKDKEKMSKAALERINENLDNFLRLVSQENRLIWPQIMNESTKKRELDNSLILKNSTYKIVCKKCDVQLCTSRDIRSRQDNQYLVCNPEFWRIVKIELYDDDEYSNGSIKHMTENCGAQLGKLVAAPGFSEMPVLSAKHIVLIDEADGKRCTVKQWKQIRTQFFKPKPISALDVATMRNASPSNRTLTFEVHQPNGHVEIVEASRTSSNNE
;
A
#
# COMPACT_ATOMS: atom_id res chain seq x y z
N MET A 1 28.12 -40.54 -40.26
CA MET A 1 28.00 -39.27 -41.02
C MET A 1 27.09 -38.27 -40.30
N VAL A 2 25.89 -38.66 -39.87
CA VAL A 2 24.94 -37.82 -39.09
C VAL A 2 25.55 -37.30 -37.76
N ARG A 3 26.11 -38.18 -36.92
CA ARG A 3 26.81 -37.80 -35.66
C ARG A 3 28.06 -36.93 -35.85
N LYS A 4 28.71 -37.05 -37.01
CA LYS A 4 29.87 -36.24 -37.41
C LYS A 4 29.45 -34.80 -37.71
N ASN A 5 28.34 -34.62 -38.42
CA ASN A 5 27.75 -33.31 -38.73
C ASN A 5 27.14 -32.64 -37.48
N GLN A 6 26.77 -33.41 -36.46
CA GLN A 6 26.17 -32.91 -35.21
C GLN A 6 27.19 -32.32 -34.21
N CYS A 7 28.37 -32.93 -34.08
CA CYS A 7 29.47 -32.35 -33.31
C CYS A 7 29.97 -31.04 -33.96
N ALA A 8 30.03 -30.99 -35.29
CA ALA A 8 30.31 -29.77 -36.04
C ALA A 8 29.23 -28.70 -35.82
N ALA A 9 27.95 -29.09 -35.83
CA ALA A 9 26.83 -28.18 -35.60
C ALA A 9 26.81 -27.56 -34.19
N LEU A 10 27.22 -28.29 -33.15
CA LEU A 10 27.27 -27.78 -31.77
C LEU A 10 28.41 -26.78 -31.57
N ILE A 11 29.55 -27.01 -32.23
CA ILE A 11 30.66 -26.06 -32.27
C ILE A 11 30.22 -24.82 -33.05
N GLU A 12 29.71 -24.94 -34.28
CA GLU A 12 29.16 -23.81 -35.05
C GLU A 12 28.07 -23.03 -34.31
N LEU A 13 27.22 -23.72 -33.53
CA LEU A 13 26.13 -23.08 -32.77
C LEU A 13 26.61 -22.10 -31.70
N TYR A 14 27.83 -22.29 -31.17
CA TYR A 14 28.35 -21.59 -30.00
C TYR A 14 29.81 -21.12 -30.13
N GLU A 15 30.46 -21.28 -31.30
CA GLU A 15 31.89 -21.10 -31.55
C GLU A 15 32.41 -19.73 -31.09
N GLU A 16 31.85 -18.63 -31.58
CA GLU A 16 32.29 -17.27 -31.21
C GLU A 16 32.14 -16.97 -29.73
N LYS A 17 31.10 -17.50 -29.08
CA LYS A 17 30.82 -17.24 -27.67
C LYS A 17 31.74 -18.04 -26.76
N ILE A 18 32.05 -19.28 -27.14
CA ILE A 18 33.04 -20.11 -26.44
C ILE A 18 34.43 -19.50 -26.61
N ILE A 19 34.80 -19.04 -27.81
CA ILE A 19 36.10 -18.39 -28.06
C ILE A 19 36.25 -17.11 -27.23
N LYS A 20 35.22 -16.24 -27.16
CA LYS A 20 35.24 -15.04 -26.30
C LYS A 20 35.44 -15.37 -24.82
N CYS A 21 34.77 -16.39 -24.30
CA CYS A 21 34.98 -16.83 -22.92
C CYS A 21 36.41 -17.34 -22.69
N LEU A 22 37.04 -17.96 -23.69
CA LEU A 22 38.42 -18.43 -23.58
C LEU A 22 39.46 -17.32 -23.69
N GLU A 23 39.17 -16.29 -24.48
CA GLU A 23 39.99 -15.07 -24.57
C GLU A 23 40.08 -14.33 -23.22
N GLU A 24 39.00 -14.34 -22.43
CA GLU A 24 39.00 -13.76 -21.08
C GLU A 24 39.82 -14.57 -20.07
N ILE A 25 39.91 -15.89 -20.25
CA ILE A 25 40.60 -16.80 -19.33
C ILE A 25 42.10 -16.86 -19.62
N TYR A 26 42.48 -17.03 -20.89
CA TYR A 26 43.87 -17.13 -21.30
C TYR A 26 44.35 -15.77 -21.79
N LYS A 27 45.02 -14.99 -20.92
CA LYS A 27 45.63 -13.70 -21.32
C LYS A 27 46.85 -13.84 -22.26
N ASP A 28 47.17 -15.07 -22.64
CA ASP A 28 48.29 -15.44 -23.51
C ASP A 28 47.78 -15.65 -24.94
N LYS A 29 48.18 -14.74 -25.82
CA LYS A 29 47.72 -14.68 -27.20
C LYS A 29 48.14 -15.90 -28.00
N GLU A 30 49.31 -16.47 -27.71
CA GLU A 30 49.84 -17.63 -28.44
C GLU A 30 49.06 -18.91 -28.09
N LYS A 31 48.58 -19.02 -26.85
CA LYS A 31 47.68 -20.11 -26.44
C LYS A 31 46.29 -19.96 -27.05
N ILE A 32 45.74 -18.74 -27.06
CA ILE A 32 44.45 -18.46 -27.73
C ILE A 32 44.53 -18.80 -29.22
N ASP A 33 45.60 -18.37 -29.90
CA ASP A 33 45.76 -18.60 -31.33
C ASP A 33 45.96 -20.10 -31.63
N ASN A 34 46.67 -20.84 -30.78
CA ASN A 34 46.74 -22.30 -30.84
C ASN A 34 45.37 -22.98 -30.58
N PHE A 35 44.54 -22.46 -29.67
CA PHE A 35 43.18 -22.95 -29.44
C PHE A 35 42.24 -22.68 -30.62
N LYS A 36 42.30 -21.47 -31.20
CA LYS A 36 41.55 -21.09 -32.41
C LYS A 36 41.96 -21.97 -33.59
N ASP A 37 43.25 -22.24 -33.73
CA ASP A 37 43.76 -23.14 -34.75
C ASP A 37 43.30 -24.60 -34.50
N LEU A 38 43.28 -25.08 -33.26
CA LEU A 38 42.81 -26.44 -32.92
C LEU A 38 41.30 -26.62 -33.13
N LEU A 39 40.51 -25.57 -32.85
CA LEU A 39 39.06 -25.51 -33.07
C LEU A 39 38.69 -25.06 -34.49
N SER A 40 39.67 -24.78 -35.35
CA SER A 40 39.40 -24.44 -36.73
C SER A 40 38.60 -25.53 -37.41
N ARG A 41 37.58 -25.12 -38.16
CA ARG A 41 36.64 -25.98 -38.87
C ARG A 41 37.32 -27.17 -39.55
N MET A 42 38.42 -26.93 -40.27
CA MET A 42 39.16 -27.95 -41.02
C MET A 42 39.87 -29.00 -40.14
N LYS A 43 40.32 -28.66 -38.92
CA LYS A 43 40.98 -29.61 -38.00
C LYS A 43 39.98 -30.37 -37.15
N VAL A 44 38.87 -29.72 -36.80
CA VAL A 44 37.72 -30.34 -36.13
C VAL A 44 37.06 -31.34 -37.07
N GLU A 45 36.82 -30.99 -38.33
CA GLU A 45 36.30 -31.89 -39.37
C GLU A 45 37.21 -33.13 -39.56
N ARG A 46 38.54 -32.99 -39.56
CA ARG A 46 39.46 -34.15 -39.60
C ARG A 46 39.44 -35.02 -38.34
N LEU A 47 39.27 -34.44 -37.16
CA LEU A 47 39.12 -35.19 -35.91
C LEU A 47 37.81 -35.97 -35.89
N ILE A 48 36.77 -35.34 -36.40
CA ILE A 48 35.44 -35.92 -36.61
C ILE A 48 35.52 -37.06 -37.64
N GLU A 49 36.19 -36.88 -38.78
CA GLU A 49 36.38 -37.90 -39.81
C GLU A 49 37.07 -39.17 -39.28
N ASN A 50 37.99 -39.01 -38.33
CA ASN A 50 38.75 -40.11 -37.75
C ASN A 50 38.14 -40.71 -36.48
N SER A 51 36.90 -40.37 -36.11
CA SER A 51 36.22 -40.88 -34.90
C SER A 51 34.90 -41.58 -35.28
N GLU A 52 34.62 -42.74 -34.69
CA GLU A 52 33.41 -43.52 -34.96
C GLU A 52 32.27 -43.23 -33.99
N THR A 53 32.58 -42.85 -32.73
CA THR A 53 31.58 -42.48 -31.70
C THR A 53 31.78 -41.07 -31.14
N ALA A 54 30.73 -40.49 -30.53
CA ALA A 54 30.80 -39.17 -29.90
C ALA A 54 31.73 -39.13 -28.68
N GLU A 55 31.79 -40.22 -27.93
CA GLU A 55 32.76 -40.40 -26.83
C GLU A 55 34.19 -40.49 -27.36
N GLU A 56 34.42 -41.22 -28.45
CA GLU A 56 35.74 -41.33 -29.08
C GLU A 56 36.19 -39.97 -29.67
N PHE A 57 35.27 -39.21 -30.26
CA PHE A 57 35.53 -37.83 -30.70
C PHE A 57 35.91 -36.92 -29.53
N ALA A 58 35.13 -36.95 -28.45
CA ALA A 58 35.43 -36.18 -27.24
C ALA A 58 36.81 -36.57 -26.68
N GLU A 59 37.10 -37.87 -26.55
CA GLU A 59 38.40 -38.35 -26.10
C GLU A 59 39.55 -37.90 -27.01
N LYS A 60 39.40 -37.98 -28.34
CA LYS A 60 40.42 -37.56 -29.32
C LYS A 60 40.64 -36.04 -29.31
N LEU A 61 39.57 -35.25 -29.19
CA LEU A 61 39.64 -33.80 -29.03
C LEU A 61 40.39 -33.44 -27.74
N PHE A 62 40.01 -34.04 -26.61
CA PHE A 62 40.69 -33.83 -25.33
C PHE A 62 42.12 -34.37 -25.33
N LYS A 63 42.44 -35.42 -26.08
CA LYS A 63 43.80 -35.95 -26.21
C LYS A 63 44.70 -35.02 -27.03
N LYS A 64 44.20 -34.38 -28.09
CA LYS A 64 44.93 -33.33 -28.82
C LYS A 64 45.10 -32.06 -27.98
N LEU A 65 44.06 -31.64 -27.25
CA LEU A 65 44.14 -30.53 -26.29
C LEU A 65 45.15 -30.79 -25.16
N LYS A 66 45.39 -32.06 -24.81
CA LYS A 66 46.39 -32.48 -23.82
C LYS A 66 47.80 -32.65 -24.42
N ALA A 67 47.92 -32.72 -25.74
CA ALA A 67 49.18 -32.81 -26.47
C ALA A 67 49.72 -31.43 -26.92
N SER A 68 48.85 -30.41 -27.01
CA SER A 68 49.28 -29.00 -26.96
C SER A 68 49.86 -28.66 -25.58
N GLU A 69 50.64 -27.57 -25.47
CA GLU A 69 51.34 -27.11 -24.23
C GLU A 69 50.40 -26.67 -23.07
N LEU A 70 49.21 -27.25 -22.98
CA LEU A 70 48.19 -27.00 -21.98
C LEU A 70 48.29 -28.05 -20.88
N VAL A 71 48.25 -27.61 -19.62
CA VAL A 71 48.43 -28.50 -18.47
C VAL A 71 47.12 -29.26 -18.22
N LYS A 72 47.18 -30.45 -17.59
CA LYS A 72 45.99 -31.29 -17.32
C LYS A 72 44.86 -30.53 -16.57
N THR A 73 45.22 -29.53 -15.76
CA THR A 73 44.32 -28.60 -15.07
C THR A 73 43.56 -27.66 -15.99
N ASP A 74 44.11 -27.29 -17.15
CA ASP A 74 43.46 -26.43 -18.15
C ASP A 74 42.28 -27.15 -18.84
N ASN A 75 42.42 -28.45 -19.08
CA ASN A 75 41.37 -29.28 -19.70
C ASN A 75 40.14 -29.46 -18.80
N GLU A 76 40.35 -29.62 -17.49
CA GLU A 76 39.26 -29.70 -16.51
C GLU A 76 38.60 -28.34 -16.31
N ARG A 77 39.38 -27.26 -16.34
CA ARG A 77 38.87 -25.89 -16.26
C ARG A 77 38.05 -25.51 -17.49
N LEU A 78 38.50 -25.88 -18.69
CA LEU A 78 37.78 -25.70 -19.95
C LEU A 78 36.44 -26.45 -19.96
N TYR A 79 36.44 -27.73 -19.58
CA TYR A 79 35.20 -28.51 -19.44
C TYR A 79 34.25 -27.88 -18.44
N LYS A 80 34.77 -27.46 -17.28
CA LYS A 80 33.98 -26.84 -16.22
C LYS A 80 33.38 -25.51 -16.67
N GLU A 81 34.11 -24.66 -17.39
CA GLU A 81 33.61 -23.37 -17.89
C GLU A 81 32.62 -23.52 -19.05
N ILE A 82 32.79 -24.49 -19.95
CA ILE A 82 31.77 -24.80 -20.98
C ILE A 82 30.49 -25.28 -20.29
N MET A 83 30.60 -26.19 -19.31
CA MET A 83 29.42 -26.63 -18.54
C MET A 83 28.83 -25.50 -17.70
N THR A 84 29.64 -24.60 -17.13
CA THR A 84 29.17 -23.39 -16.44
C THR A 84 28.47 -22.46 -17.42
N TYR A 85 28.94 -22.29 -18.65
CA TYR A 85 28.29 -21.49 -19.68
C TYR A 85 26.93 -22.10 -20.07
N LEU A 86 26.90 -23.40 -20.38
CA LEU A 86 25.65 -24.12 -20.68
C LEU A 86 24.68 -24.04 -19.49
N ASN A 87 25.17 -24.23 -18.26
CA ASN A 87 24.38 -24.09 -17.04
C ASN A 87 23.94 -22.65 -16.77
N LYS A 88 24.73 -21.63 -17.09
CA LYS A 88 24.41 -20.21 -16.85
C LYS A 88 23.36 -19.70 -17.83
N TYR A 89 23.45 -20.10 -19.09
CA TYR A 89 22.55 -19.62 -20.15
C TYR A 89 21.39 -20.58 -20.47
N MET A 90 21.43 -21.84 -19.99
CA MET A 90 20.36 -22.83 -20.20
C MET A 90 19.67 -23.31 -18.91
N LYS A 91 19.94 -22.71 -17.74
CA LYS A 91 19.51 -23.22 -16.40
C LYS A 91 18.00 -23.43 -16.21
N ASN A 92 17.14 -22.85 -17.04
CA ASN A 92 15.70 -22.76 -16.73
C ASN A 92 14.79 -23.27 -17.85
N SER A 93 15.28 -24.06 -18.80
CA SER A 93 14.41 -24.62 -19.85
C SER A 93 13.92 -26.03 -19.50
N GLY A 94 12.60 -26.24 -19.59
CA GLY A 94 12.01 -27.56 -19.36
C GLY A 94 12.63 -28.63 -20.27
N ILE A 95 12.82 -28.33 -21.56
CA ILE A 95 13.32 -29.32 -22.52
C ILE A 95 14.80 -29.63 -22.36
N HIS A 96 15.67 -28.65 -22.06
CA HIS A 96 17.09 -28.95 -21.87
C HIS A 96 17.34 -29.64 -20.52
N LYS A 97 16.48 -29.45 -19.52
CA LYS A 97 16.48 -30.26 -18.30
C LYS A 97 16.08 -31.72 -18.60
N GLN A 98 15.04 -31.94 -19.41
CA GLN A 98 14.61 -33.28 -19.83
C GLN A 98 15.63 -33.98 -20.74
N LEU A 99 16.30 -33.24 -21.62
CA LEU A 99 17.42 -33.72 -22.44
C LEU A 99 18.73 -33.92 -21.63
N ARG A 100 18.71 -33.60 -20.33
CA ARG A 100 19.81 -33.72 -19.35
C ARG A 100 21.02 -32.80 -19.62
N CYS A 101 20.79 -31.65 -20.23
CA CYS A 101 21.83 -30.69 -20.62
C CYS A 101 22.25 -29.71 -19.50
N SER A 102 21.59 -29.71 -18.33
CA SER A 102 21.73 -28.61 -17.33
C SER A 102 21.69 -29.04 -15.86
N ASP A 103 22.53 -30.00 -15.43
CA ASP A 103 22.75 -30.28 -14.00
C ASP A 103 24.22 -30.12 -13.58
N GLU A 104 24.45 -29.54 -12.40
CA GLU A 104 25.78 -29.22 -11.84
C GLU A 104 26.61 -30.48 -11.50
N THR A 105 25.97 -31.66 -11.52
CA THR A 105 26.59 -32.97 -11.23
C THR A 105 27.09 -33.73 -12.48
N THR A 106 26.92 -33.17 -13.68
CA THR A 106 27.20 -33.85 -14.96
C THR A 106 28.70 -34.16 -15.15
N ARG A 107 29.07 -35.44 -15.05
CA ARG A 107 30.45 -35.91 -15.25
C ARG A 107 30.83 -35.94 -16.73
N LYS A 108 32.13 -35.84 -17.03
CA LYS A 108 32.69 -35.91 -18.40
C LYS A 108 32.23 -37.14 -19.20
N SER A 109 31.91 -38.25 -18.51
CA SER A 109 31.37 -39.49 -19.09
C SER A 109 29.91 -39.40 -19.56
N MET A 110 29.16 -38.35 -19.21
CA MET A 110 27.75 -38.17 -19.60
C MET A 110 27.58 -37.26 -20.83
N PHE A 111 28.66 -36.67 -21.33
CA PHE A 111 28.63 -35.78 -22.49
C PHE A 111 28.13 -36.51 -23.76
N GLY A 112 28.50 -37.78 -23.94
CA GLY A 112 27.99 -38.62 -25.03
C GLY A 112 26.47 -38.82 -24.98
N LEU A 113 25.89 -39.00 -23.79
CA LEU A 113 24.44 -39.14 -23.59
C LEU A 113 23.70 -37.84 -23.90
N ILE A 114 24.23 -36.70 -23.50
CA ILE A 114 23.65 -35.37 -23.81
C ILE A 114 23.59 -35.15 -25.32
N LEU A 115 24.68 -35.47 -26.03
CA LEU A 115 24.72 -35.39 -27.49
C LEU A 115 23.69 -36.32 -28.13
N SER A 116 23.53 -37.54 -27.60
CA SER A 116 22.53 -38.50 -28.07
C SER A 116 21.08 -38.03 -27.86
N ASN A 117 20.80 -37.34 -26.76
CA ASN A 117 19.45 -36.84 -26.48
C ASN A 117 19.09 -35.64 -27.38
N ILE A 118 20.04 -34.73 -27.60
CA ILE A 118 19.86 -33.61 -28.53
C ILE A 118 19.71 -34.13 -29.97
N ASP A 119 20.44 -35.18 -30.33
CA ASP A 119 20.31 -35.88 -31.61
C ASP A 119 18.88 -36.44 -31.78
N GLY A 120 18.40 -37.24 -30.83
CA GLY A 120 17.03 -37.76 -30.86
C GLY A 120 15.99 -36.65 -30.97
N PHE A 121 16.15 -35.55 -30.23
CA PHE A 121 15.26 -34.40 -30.34
C PHE A 121 15.25 -33.79 -31.74
N LEU A 122 16.41 -33.46 -32.30
CA LEU A 122 16.50 -32.86 -33.64
C LEU A 122 16.08 -33.84 -34.75
N GLN A 123 16.29 -35.15 -34.54
CA GLN A 123 15.85 -36.18 -35.47
C GLN A 123 14.33 -36.23 -35.56
N PHE A 124 13.65 -36.35 -34.42
CA PHE A 124 12.22 -36.62 -34.36
C PHE A 124 11.32 -35.37 -34.29
N THR A 125 11.89 -34.17 -34.07
CA THR A 125 11.11 -32.92 -34.13
C THR A 125 10.76 -32.56 -35.57
N ASP A 126 9.47 -32.38 -35.86
CA ASP A 126 8.98 -31.72 -37.08
C ASP A 126 8.56 -30.28 -36.76
N PRO A 127 9.27 -29.25 -37.29
CA PRO A 127 8.97 -27.85 -37.02
C PRO A 127 7.54 -27.45 -37.40
N THR A 128 6.98 -28.03 -38.46
CA THR A 128 5.65 -27.69 -38.96
C THR A 128 4.56 -28.23 -38.03
N VAL A 129 4.71 -29.49 -37.59
CA VAL A 129 3.78 -30.12 -36.65
C VAL A 129 3.82 -29.41 -35.30
N VAL A 130 5.01 -29.09 -34.80
CA VAL A 130 5.20 -28.32 -33.57
C VAL A 130 4.50 -26.96 -33.66
N MET A 131 4.74 -26.20 -34.74
CA MET A 131 4.15 -24.87 -34.89
C MET A 131 2.63 -24.92 -35.04
N ASN A 132 2.08 -25.92 -35.74
CA ASN A 132 0.63 -26.09 -35.86
C ASN A 132 -0.01 -26.47 -34.54
N TYR A 133 0.62 -27.34 -33.75
CA TYR A 133 0.14 -27.70 -32.43
C TYR A 133 0.20 -26.51 -31.46
N LEU A 134 1.29 -25.74 -31.46
CA LEU A 134 1.43 -24.55 -30.62
C LEU A 134 0.44 -23.44 -31.02
N ARG A 135 0.16 -23.25 -32.31
CA ARG A 135 -0.87 -22.31 -32.81
C ARG A 135 -2.29 -22.67 -32.37
N ALA A 136 -2.56 -23.95 -32.13
CA ALA A 136 -3.87 -24.39 -31.66
C ALA A 136 -4.10 -24.07 -30.16
N LEU A 137 -3.08 -23.56 -29.46
CA LEU A 137 -3.12 -23.28 -28.03
C LEU A 137 -2.90 -21.76 -27.79
N PRO A 138 -3.96 -20.99 -27.45
CA PRO A 138 -3.89 -19.53 -27.28
C PRO A 138 -2.84 -19.05 -26.27
N VAL A 139 -2.49 -19.90 -25.30
CA VAL A 139 -1.47 -19.66 -24.28
C VAL A 139 -0.07 -19.38 -24.89
N TYR A 140 0.17 -19.81 -26.12
CA TYR A 140 1.46 -19.68 -26.81
C TYR A 140 1.52 -18.60 -27.88
N ASP A 141 0.46 -17.78 -28.07
CA ASP A 141 0.34 -16.81 -29.17
C ASP A 141 1.52 -15.83 -29.29
N ASP A 142 2.03 -15.30 -28.17
CA ASP A 142 3.18 -14.39 -28.19
C ASP A 142 4.49 -15.07 -28.62
N VAL A 143 4.62 -16.36 -28.33
CA VAL A 143 5.83 -17.12 -28.68
C VAL A 143 5.72 -17.67 -30.10
N VAL A 144 4.54 -18.11 -30.51
CA VAL A 144 4.23 -18.47 -31.90
C VAL A 144 4.55 -17.30 -32.83
N ARG A 145 4.10 -16.07 -32.51
CA ARG A 145 4.43 -14.87 -33.29
C ARG A 145 5.95 -14.64 -33.45
N ARG A 146 6.74 -14.90 -32.41
CA ARG A 146 8.21 -14.74 -32.45
C ARG A 146 8.92 -15.87 -33.21
N LEU A 147 8.44 -17.10 -33.04
CA LEU A 147 8.94 -18.26 -33.77
C LEU A 147 8.61 -18.14 -35.27
N ASP A 148 7.41 -17.66 -35.62
CA ASP A 148 7.00 -17.39 -37.00
C ASP A 148 7.91 -16.36 -37.65
N CYS A 149 8.13 -15.21 -37.00
CA CYS A 149 9.09 -14.20 -37.47
C CYS A 149 10.50 -14.79 -37.69
N GLY A 150 10.99 -15.64 -36.78
CA GLY A 150 12.29 -16.29 -36.92
C GLY A 150 12.34 -17.34 -38.03
N ILE A 151 11.26 -18.09 -38.25
CA ILE A 151 11.14 -19.08 -39.33
C ILE A 151 11.05 -18.37 -40.69
N GLU A 152 10.29 -17.27 -40.78
CA GLU A 152 10.19 -16.42 -41.97
C GLU A 152 11.57 -15.87 -42.37
N ILE A 153 12.36 -15.38 -41.43
CA ILE A 153 13.75 -14.94 -41.69
C ILE A 153 14.61 -16.10 -42.22
N ILE A 154 14.49 -17.31 -41.65
CA ILE A 154 15.23 -18.50 -42.13
C ILE A 154 14.82 -18.85 -43.58
N ASP A 155 13.55 -18.69 -43.91
CA ASP A 155 13.00 -18.95 -45.24
C ASP A 155 13.30 -17.84 -46.26
N GLU A 156 13.47 -16.59 -45.83
CA GLU A 156 13.77 -15.43 -46.69
C GLU A 156 15.25 -15.31 -47.07
N VAL A 157 16.18 -15.58 -46.14
CA VAL A 157 17.63 -15.38 -46.31
C VAL A 157 18.23 -16.19 -47.49
N ASN A 158 17.50 -17.15 -48.07
CA ASN A 158 18.01 -18.03 -49.13
C ASN A 158 17.06 -18.19 -50.35
N ARG A 159 16.15 -17.23 -50.63
CA ARG A 159 15.19 -17.35 -51.76
C ARG A 159 15.81 -17.26 -53.16
N GLU A 160 17.05 -16.81 -53.32
CA GLU A 160 17.62 -16.46 -54.64
C GLU A 160 18.50 -17.54 -55.33
N GLU A 161 18.65 -18.75 -54.78
CA GLU A 161 19.43 -19.80 -55.45
C GLU A 161 18.70 -21.15 -55.51
N VAL A 162 18.94 -21.89 -56.62
CA VAL A 162 18.34 -23.19 -56.96
C VAL A 162 18.37 -24.14 -55.75
N ASP A 163 17.20 -24.70 -55.43
CA ASP A 163 16.93 -25.51 -54.24
C ASP A 163 17.53 -26.92 -54.39
N ASP A 164 18.76 -27.10 -53.90
CA ASP A 164 19.38 -28.43 -53.75
C ASP A 164 18.93 -29.08 -52.42
N ASP A 165 18.81 -30.40 -52.40
CA ASP A 165 18.34 -31.20 -51.25
C ASP A 165 19.18 -30.94 -49.98
N GLU A 166 20.46 -30.59 -50.15
CA GLU A 166 21.36 -30.23 -49.05
C GLU A 166 20.97 -28.90 -48.39
N LYS A 167 20.61 -27.87 -49.17
CA LYS A 167 20.14 -26.58 -48.64
C LYS A 167 18.78 -26.70 -47.98
N ARG A 168 17.90 -27.55 -48.50
CA ARG A 168 16.59 -27.85 -47.87
C ARG A 168 16.76 -28.51 -46.51
N ARG A 169 17.67 -29.50 -46.40
CA ARG A 169 18.02 -30.13 -45.11
C ARG A 169 18.64 -29.13 -44.14
N GLU A 170 19.45 -28.20 -44.61
CA GLU A 170 20.04 -27.15 -43.77
C GLU A 170 18.99 -26.17 -43.23
N ARG A 171 18.03 -25.74 -44.06
CA ARG A 171 16.90 -24.88 -43.63
C ARG A 171 16.05 -25.58 -42.56
N GLU A 172 15.68 -26.84 -42.79
CA GLU A 172 14.96 -27.67 -41.82
C GLU A 172 15.72 -27.77 -40.48
N LEU A 173 17.02 -28.05 -40.54
CA LEU A 173 17.86 -28.13 -39.35
C LEU A 173 17.93 -26.79 -38.60
N ARG A 174 17.98 -25.65 -39.30
CA ARG A 174 17.95 -24.31 -38.69
C ARG A 174 16.63 -24.03 -37.97
N LYS A 175 15.49 -24.45 -38.54
CA LYS A 175 14.16 -24.34 -37.89
C LYS A 175 14.09 -25.19 -36.62
N LYS A 176 14.55 -26.44 -36.68
CA LYS A 176 14.63 -27.34 -35.51
C LYS A 176 15.51 -26.77 -34.39
N LYS A 177 16.66 -26.19 -34.75
CA LYS A 177 17.56 -25.49 -33.82
C LYS A 177 16.90 -24.25 -33.21
N LEU A 178 16.12 -23.48 -33.97
CA LEU A 178 15.39 -22.31 -33.48
C LEU A 178 14.31 -22.72 -32.45
N ILE A 179 13.56 -23.79 -32.71
CA ILE A 179 12.58 -24.34 -31.77
C ILE A 179 13.28 -24.75 -30.48
N LEU A 180 14.34 -25.57 -30.55
CA LEU A 180 15.11 -26.02 -29.39
C LEU A 180 15.60 -24.83 -28.54
N ARG A 181 16.16 -23.79 -29.18
CA ARG A 181 16.67 -22.57 -28.50
C ARG A 181 15.58 -21.70 -27.86
N SER A 182 14.33 -21.84 -28.28
CA SER A 182 13.23 -20.98 -27.85
C SER A 182 12.46 -21.55 -26.65
N VAL A 183 12.58 -22.87 -26.40
CA VAL A 183 11.93 -23.55 -25.26
C VAL A 183 12.28 -23.03 -23.86
N PRO A 184 13.48 -22.49 -23.56
CA PRO A 184 13.75 -21.82 -22.28
C PRO A 184 12.82 -20.65 -21.95
N ARG A 185 12.10 -20.12 -22.96
CA ARG A 185 11.22 -18.96 -22.82
C ARG A 185 9.73 -19.36 -22.78
N LEU A 186 9.43 -20.65 -22.91
CA LEU A 186 8.09 -21.21 -23.12
C LEU A 186 7.49 -21.88 -21.86
N GLY A 187 8.25 -21.96 -20.76
CA GLY A 187 7.82 -22.63 -19.52
C GLY A 187 7.92 -24.17 -19.58
N PRO A 188 7.74 -24.87 -18.46
CA PRO A 188 7.94 -26.32 -18.36
C PRO A 188 6.90 -27.15 -19.13
N PHE A 189 5.65 -26.66 -19.27
CA PHE A 189 4.57 -27.38 -19.95
C PHE A 189 4.72 -27.40 -21.47
N ALA A 190 5.23 -26.31 -22.06
CA ALA A 190 5.50 -26.28 -23.50
C ALA A 190 6.56 -27.30 -23.92
N ALA A 191 7.48 -27.66 -23.03
CA ALA A 191 8.43 -28.73 -23.29
C ALA A 191 7.72 -30.10 -23.37
N LEU A 192 6.73 -30.36 -22.51
CA LEU A 192 5.90 -31.56 -22.57
C LEU A 192 5.03 -31.58 -23.82
N ASP A 193 4.42 -30.45 -24.19
CA ASP A 193 3.62 -30.30 -25.40
C ASP A 193 4.47 -30.54 -26.67
N ILE A 194 5.69 -29.99 -26.74
CA ILE A 194 6.61 -30.26 -27.86
C ILE A 194 7.03 -31.73 -27.89
N LEU A 195 7.38 -32.33 -26.75
CA LEU A 195 7.71 -33.76 -26.67
C LEU A 195 6.50 -34.64 -27.03
N PHE A 196 5.28 -34.21 -26.71
CA PHE A 196 4.05 -34.87 -27.13
C PHE A 196 3.84 -34.79 -28.64
N THR A 197 4.15 -33.66 -29.29
CA THR A 197 4.15 -33.63 -30.76
C THR A 197 5.16 -34.59 -31.36
N ILE A 198 6.32 -34.78 -30.74
CA ILE A 198 7.30 -35.79 -31.17
C ILE A 198 6.75 -37.21 -30.95
N TYR A 199 6.06 -37.43 -29.83
CA TYR A 199 5.44 -38.71 -29.46
C TYR A 199 4.28 -39.14 -30.39
N GLU A 200 3.52 -38.16 -30.91
CA GLU A 200 2.30 -38.38 -31.71
C GLU A 200 2.48 -38.04 -33.21
N SER A 201 3.61 -37.45 -33.63
CA SER A 201 3.78 -37.03 -35.02
C SER A 201 3.83 -38.20 -36.02
N SER A 202 3.13 -37.99 -37.13
CA SER A 202 2.52 -38.99 -37.99
C SER A 202 3.43 -39.57 -39.10
N SER A 203 3.93 -40.79 -38.92
CA SER A 203 4.06 -41.84 -39.95
C SER A 203 4.25 -43.23 -39.30
N PRO A 204 3.64 -44.32 -39.81
CA PRO A 204 3.53 -45.58 -39.05
C PRO A 204 4.84 -46.34 -38.76
N ASN A 205 5.93 -46.10 -39.50
CA ASN A 205 7.20 -46.82 -39.32
C ASN A 205 8.25 -46.08 -38.47
N SER A 206 8.07 -44.77 -38.21
CA SER A 206 8.97 -43.95 -37.37
C SER A 206 8.46 -43.76 -35.93
N ASN A 207 7.33 -44.39 -35.59
CA ASN A 207 6.55 -44.09 -34.40
C ASN A 207 7.09 -44.76 -33.12
N GLU A 208 7.58 -46.01 -33.22
CA GLU A 208 8.13 -46.72 -32.05
C GLU A 208 9.45 -46.11 -31.57
N GLU A 209 10.35 -45.74 -32.48
CA GLU A 209 11.64 -45.14 -32.11
C GLU A 209 11.49 -43.74 -31.49
N ALA A 210 10.55 -42.92 -31.98
CA ALA A 210 10.26 -41.60 -31.42
C ALA A 210 9.59 -41.70 -30.03
N ARG A 211 8.66 -42.65 -29.86
CA ARG A 211 8.00 -42.92 -28.57
C ARG A 211 8.98 -43.47 -27.55
N HIS A 212 9.77 -44.47 -27.93
CA HIS A 212 10.84 -45.03 -27.09
C HIS A 212 11.88 -43.95 -26.74
N PHE A 213 12.24 -43.07 -27.67
CA PHE A 213 13.10 -41.93 -27.38
C PHE A 213 12.52 -41.04 -26.28
N VAL A 214 11.27 -40.60 -26.43
CA VAL A 214 10.61 -39.73 -25.44
C VAL A 214 10.43 -40.46 -24.10
N ASP A 215 9.96 -41.70 -24.09
CA ASP A 215 9.83 -42.53 -22.88
C ASP A 215 11.20 -42.70 -22.17
N SER A 216 12.29 -42.87 -22.93
CA SER A 216 13.65 -42.98 -22.37
C SER A 216 14.16 -41.70 -21.70
N LEU A 217 13.70 -40.51 -22.13
CA LEU A 217 14.08 -39.26 -21.47
C LEU A 217 13.63 -39.23 -20.00
N PHE A 218 12.45 -39.80 -19.74
CA PHE A 218 11.81 -39.87 -18.42
C PHE A 218 12.09 -41.19 -17.67
N ASN A 219 12.88 -42.11 -18.26
CA ASN A 219 13.07 -43.48 -17.78
C ASN A 219 11.77 -44.29 -17.64
N PHE A 220 10.81 -44.05 -18.53
CA PHE A 220 9.53 -44.78 -18.58
C PHE A 220 9.65 -46.07 -19.41
N GLN A 221 8.70 -47.00 -19.20
CA GLN A 221 8.49 -48.10 -20.15
C GLN A 221 7.66 -47.61 -21.34
N ASP A 222 7.86 -48.22 -22.52
CA ASP A 222 7.21 -47.82 -23.77
C ASP A 222 5.69 -47.67 -23.59
N GLY A 223 5.17 -46.48 -23.91
CA GLY A 223 3.73 -46.17 -23.83
C GLY A 223 3.32 -45.30 -22.63
N GLN A 224 4.16 -45.19 -21.59
CA GLN A 224 3.76 -44.54 -20.32
C GLN A 224 3.80 -43.01 -20.36
N PHE A 225 4.54 -42.39 -21.29
CA PHE A 225 4.54 -40.94 -21.45
C PHE A 225 3.15 -40.39 -21.82
N SER A 226 2.34 -41.11 -22.60
CA SER A 226 0.99 -40.66 -22.98
C SER A 226 0.05 -40.56 -21.76
N ASP A 227 0.10 -41.54 -20.86
CA ASP A 227 -0.67 -41.54 -19.62
C ASP A 227 -0.18 -40.44 -18.68
N HIS A 228 1.14 -40.29 -18.53
CA HIS A 228 1.73 -39.21 -17.74
C HIS A 228 1.31 -37.82 -18.28
N PHE A 229 1.35 -37.64 -19.60
CA PHE A 229 0.94 -36.40 -20.26
C PHE A 229 -0.55 -36.10 -20.01
N ARG A 230 -1.43 -37.11 -20.12
CA ARG A 230 -2.88 -36.95 -19.85
C ARG A 230 -3.17 -36.65 -18.40
N THR A 231 -2.57 -37.36 -17.44
CA THR A 231 -2.78 -37.09 -16.00
C THR A 231 -2.35 -35.67 -15.63
N VAL A 232 -1.23 -35.18 -16.17
CA VAL A 232 -0.75 -33.81 -15.91
C VAL A 232 -1.65 -32.74 -16.54
N LYS A 233 -2.37 -33.03 -17.63
CA LYS A 233 -3.30 -32.10 -18.30
C LYS A 233 -4.76 -32.20 -17.81
N GLU A 234 -5.25 -33.36 -17.40
CA GLU A 234 -6.64 -33.58 -16.97
C GLU A 234 -6.94 -33.00 -15.57
N GLU A 235 -5.94 -32.81 -14.70
CA GLU A 235 -6.13 -32.20 -13.36
C GLU A 235 -6.28 -30.66 -13.36
N GLN A 236 -6.41 -29.99 -14.52
CA GLN A 236 -6.47 -28.52 -14.61
C GLN A 236 -7.39 -28.02 -15.74
N PRO A 237 -8.67 -27.63 -15.48
CA PRO A 237 -9.41 -26.80 -16.42
C PRO A 237 -8.84 -25.36 -16.42
N ILE A 238 -8.47 -24.86 -17.60
CA ILE A 238 -7.97 -23.49 -17.80
C ILE A 238 -9.15 -22.60 -18.21
N ILE A 239 -9.45 -21.57 -17.40
CA ILE A 239 -10.33 -20.46 -17.79
C ILE A 239 -9.45 -19.20 -17.91
N VAL A 240 -9.54 -18.53 -19.06
CA VAL A 240 -8.76 -17.32 -19.38
C VAL A 240 -9.66 -16.09 -19.24
N CYS A 241 -9.21 -15.07 -18.51
CA CYS A 241 -9.93 -13.80 -18.29
C CYS A 241 -9.24 -12.62 -19.01
N ASP A 242 -9.99 -11.57 -19.33
CA ASP A 242 -9.48 -10.27 -19.76
C ASP A 242 -8.82 -9.51 -18.59
N ILE A 243 -7.90 -8.60 -18.94
CA ILE A 243 -6.92 -7.92 -18.06
C ILE A 243 -7.56 -7.10 -16.91
N ASP A 244 -8.86 -6.81 -16.97
CA ASP A 244 -9.53 -5.83 -16.09
C ASP A 244 -10.63 -6.40 -15.17
N VAL A 245 -10.86 -7.71 -15.10
CA VAL A 245 -11.92 -8.31 -14.26
C VAL A 245 -11.36 -9.25 -13.19
N LEU A 246 -11.74 -9.04 -11.92
CA LEU A 246 -11.38 -9.93 -10.81
C LEU A 246 -12.09 -11.28 -10.95
N ALA A 247 -11.37 -12.38 -10.73
CA ALA A 247 -11.93 -13.74 -10.81
C ALA A 247 -13.19 -13.94 -9.94
N SER A 248 -13.33 -13.18 -8.85
CA SER A 248 -14.49 -13.18 -7.95
C SER A 248 -15.76 -12.59 -8.56
N GLU A 249 -15.67 -11.56 -9.41
CA GLU A 249 -16.84 -10.95 -10.07
C GLU A 249 -17.43 -11.87 -11.15
N MET A 250 -16.57 -12.66 -11.80
CA MET A 250 -16.98 -13.62 -12.83
C MET A 250 -17.63 -14.87 -12.24
N MET A 251 -17.20 -15.35 -11.06
CA MET A 251 -17.84 -16.45 -10.34
C MET A 251 -19.29 -16.10 -9.95
N MET A 252 -19.52 -14.84 -9.59
CA MET A 252 -20.86 -14.31 -9.29
C MET A 252 -21.78 -14.26 -10.52
N HIS A 253 -21.23 -13.89 -11.70
CA HIS A 253 -21.97 -13.90 -12.97
C HIS A 253 -22.28 -15.31 -13.50
N LEU A 254 -21.50 -16.31 -13.11
CA LEU A 254 -21.66 -17.71 -13.53
C LEU A 254 -22.48 -18.55 -12.52
N GLY A 255 -22.89 -17.98 -11.38
CA GLY A 255 -23.73 -18.66 -10.39
C GLY A 255 -23.03 -19.82 -9.67
N LEU A 256 -21.71 -19.73 -9.49
CA LEU A 256 -20.91 -20.75 -8.80
C LEU A 256 -20.55 -20.26 -7.38
N ASP A 257 -21.04 -20.96 -6.36
CA ASP A 257 -20.91 -20.56 -4.95
C ASP A 257 -19.54 -20.89 -4.32
N ASP A 258 -18.71 -21.74 -4.95
CA ASP A 258 -17.33 -22.06 -4.53
C ASP A 258 -16.47 -22.53 -5.74
N PRO A 259 -15.13 -22.32 -5.73
CA PRO A 259 -14.26 -22.84 -6.77
C PRO A 259 -14.11 -24.38 -6.63
N PRO A 260 -14.33 -25.18 -7.68
CA PRO A 260 -14.05 -26.61 -7.63
C PRO A 260 -12.58 -26.87 -7.31
N ASN A 261 -12.32 -27.86 -6.44
CA ASN A 261 -10.98 -28.25 -6.00
C ASN A 261 -10.06 -28.45 -7.20
N GLY A 262 -8.97 -27.66 -7.26
CA GLY A 262 -7.96 -27.72 -8.33
C GLY A 262 -7.82 -26.45 -9.18
N LEU A 263 -8.67 -25.44 -9.00
CA LEU A 263 -8.57 -24.16 -9.73
C LEU A 263 -7.28 -23.39 -9.37
N ARG A 264 -6.33 -23.29 -10.31
CA ARG A 264 -5.30 -22.24 -10.29
C ARG A 264 -5.80 -21.09 -11.15
N SER A 265 -6.01 -19.91 -10.56
CA SER A 265 -6.06 -18.67 -11.35
C SER A 265 -4.66 -18.44 -11.92
N ILE A 266 -4.50 -18.56 -13.23
CA ILE A 266 -3.28 -18.13 -13.92
C ILE A 266 -3.50 -16.65 -14.24
N ASN A 267 -3.16 -15.79 -13.29
CA ASN A 267 -2.80 -14.42 -13.62
C ASN A 267 -1.43 -14.52 -14.32
N TYR A 268 -1.29 -14.04 -15.56
CA TYR A 268 -0.03 -14.10 -16.31
C TYR A 268 1.08 -13.37 -15.51
N ARG A 269 1.80 -14.11 -14.67
CA ARG A 269 3.04 -13.67 -14.03
C ARG A 269 4.15 -13.80 -15.07
N PHE A 270 4.76 -12.67 -15.37
CA PHE A 270 6.03 -12.60 -16.08
C PHE A 270 7.10 -13.40 -15.31
N ASP A 271 7.30 -14.67 -15.65
CA ASP A 271 8.51 -15.40 -15.31
C ASP A 271 9.68 -14.86 -16.16
N ARG A 272 10.06 -13.60 -15.89
CA ARG A 272 11.34 -12.95 -16.22
C ARG A 272 11.62 -11.83 -15.24
N ILE A 273 11.81 -12.18 -13.97
CA ILE A 273 12.58 -11.37 -13.03
C ILE A 273 14.07 -11.65 -13.32
N ALA A 274 14.56 -11.10 -14.43
CA ALA A 274 15.99 -10.91 -14.77
C ALA A 274 16.11 -10.20 -16.14
N ASP A 275 15.44 -9.06 -16.29
CA ASP A 275 15.81 -7.97 -17.21
C ASP A 275 14.89 -6.78 -16.90
N TYR A 276 15.18 -6.05 -15.82
CA TYR A 276 14.53 -4.78 -15.48
C TYR A 276 14.94 -3.64 -16.46
N SER A 277 15.10 -3.96 -17.75
CA SER A 277 15.83 -3.17 -18.74
C SER A 277 15.18 -3.18 -20.13
N THR A 278 13.87 -3.41 -20.25
CA THR A 278 13.18 -3.04 -21.50
C THR A 278 13.09 -1.52 -21.57
N ARG A 279 14.09 -0.90 -22.23
CA ARG A 279 14.09 0.50 -22.66
C ARG A 279 12.77 0.77 -23.40
N ARG A 280 11.81 1.43 -22.75
CA ARG A 280 10.61 1.93 -23.43
C ARG A 280 11.01 3.21 -24.16
N ILE A 281 10.93 3.16 -25.48
CA ILE A 281 11.06 4.35 -26.34
C ILE A 281 9.78 5.16 -26.13
N VAL A 282 9.90 6.47 -25.83
CA VAL A 282 8.76 7.40 -25.77
C VAL A 282 7.86 7.15 -26.98
N ASN A 283 6.57 6.89 -26.76
CA ASN A 283 5.63 6.55 -27.83
C ASN A 283 5.77 7.54 -28.99
N SER A 284 6.37 7.10 -30.11
CA SER A 284 6.59 7.93 -31.30
C SER A 284 5.32 8.10 -32.14
N SER A 285 4.22 7.48 -31.71
CA SER A 285 2.91 7.46 -32.37
C SER A 285 1.88 8.41 -31.72
N VAL A 286 2.31 9.46 -31.02
CA VAL A 286 1.40 10.43 -30.39
C VAL A 286 0.94 11.45 -31.43
N ASN A 287 -0.38 11.66 -31.51
CA ASN A 287 -1.01 12.63 -32.40
C ASN A 287 -0.52 14.06 -32.07
N PRO A 288 0.17 14.79 -32.97
CA PRO A 288 0.77 16.10 -32.68
C PRO A 288 -0.24 17.17 -32.24
N SER A 289 -1.52 17.01 -32.59
CA SER A 289 -2.61 17.90 -32.16
C SER A 289 -2.84 17.85 -30.64
N LEU A 290 -2.72 16.68 -30.01
CA LEU A 290 -2.91 16.50 -28.56
C LEU A 290 -1.74 17.06 -27.73
N GLN A 291 -0.53 17.12 -28.30
CA GLN A 291 0.64 17.76 -27.66
C GLN A 291 0.49 19.29 -27.58
N ASN A 292 -0.18 19.90 -28.55
CA ASN A 292 -0.41 21.36 -28.58
C ASN A 292 -1.56 21.81 -27.67
N GLU A 293 -2.61 20.99 -27.47
CA GLU A 293 -3.74 21.36 -26.60
C GLU A 293 -3.39 21.32 -25.09
N ASN A 294 -2.44 20.46 -24.67
CA ASN A 294 -2.09 20.24 -23.26
C ASN A 294 -0.65 20.68 -22.91
N SER A 295 -0.12 21.69 -23.58
CA SER A 295 1.25 22.20 -23.33
C SER A 295 1.40 22.77 -21.92
N ILE A 296 2.45 22.36 -21.19
CA ILE A 296 2.77 22.90 -19.87
C ILE A 296 3.35 24.31 -20.03
N ASN A 297 2.53 25.33 -19.78
CA ASN A 297 2.95 26.74 -19.79
C ASN A 297 3.15 27.22 -18.35
N LEU A 298 4.41 27.44 -17.97
CA LEU A 298 4.78 27.93 -16.64
C LEU A 298 4.81 29.46 -16.60
N ARG A 299 4.37 30.03 -15.47
CA ARG A 299 4.59 31.44 -15.12
C ARG A 299 6.05 31.68 -14.75
N ASN A 300 6.53 32.94 -14.71
CA ASN A 300 7.95 33.19 -14.47
C ASN A 300 8.38 32.72 -13.07
N TYR A 301 7.58 32.99 -12.03
CA TYR A 301 7.85 32.43 -10.70
C TYR A 301 7.83 30.89 -10.67
N GLN A 302 7.04 30.22 -11.52
CA GLN A 302 7.01 28.76 -11.59
C GLN A 302 8.25 28.21 -12.30
N VAL A 303 8.78 28.93 -13.30
CA VAL A 303 10.06 28.62 -13.94
C VAL A 303 11.20 28.73 -12.92
N GLU A 304 11.19 29.79 -12.10
CA GLU A 304 12.14 29.96 -10.99
C GLU A 304 12.06 28.78 -10.01
N LEU A 305 10.85 28.37 -9.61
CA LEU A 305 10.63 27.23 -8.71
C LEU A 305 11.12 25.88 -9.28
N CYS A 306 11.04 25.68 -10.59
CA CYS A 306 11.50 24.43 -11.22
C CYS A 306 13.03 24.37 -11.41
N ARG A 307 13.71 25.51 -11.39
CA ARG A 307 15.09 25.66 -11.90
C ARG A 307 16.08 24.66 -11.30
N LEU A 308 16.06 24.47 -9.98
CA LEU A 308 16.95 23.55 -9.28
C LEU A 308 16.62 22.08 -9.57
N ALA A 309 15.34 21.72 -9.52
CA ALA A 309 14.89 20.35 -9.76
C ALA A 309 15.16 19.91 -11.22
N VAL A 310 14.98 20.79 -12.19
CA VAL A 310 15.29 20.53 -13.61
C VAL A 310 16.79 20.28 -13.83
N GLN A 311 17.66 20.80 -12.97
CA GLN A 311 19.11 20.53 -13.01
C GLN A 311 19.50 19.19 -12.35
N GLY A 312 18.52 18.38 -11.93
CA GLY A 312 18.77 17.12 -11.23
C GLY A 312 19.14 17.27 -9.76
N ILE A 313 18.99 18.47 -9.18
CA ILE A 313 19.34 18.75 -7.78
C ILE A 313 18.16 18.36 -6.87
N ASN A 314 18.45 17.68 -5.76
CA ASN A 314 17.46 17.45 -4.70
C ASN A 314 17.06 18.78 -4.07
N THR A 315 15.75 19.09 -4.05
CA THR A 315 15.29 20.41 -3.60
C THR A 315 13.92 20.35 -2.94
N ILE A 316 13.62 21.33 -2.08
CA ILE A 316 12.27 21.59 -1.60
C ILE A 316 11.74 22.86 -2.27
N VAL A 317 10.70 22.70 -3.06
CA VAL A 317 9.92 23.77 -3.68
C VAL A 317 8.94 24.31 -2.67
N THR A 318 9.21 25.52 -2.18
CA THR A 318 8.36 26.20 -1.20
C THR A 318 7.62 27.35 -1.87
N ALA A 319 6.31 27.18 -2.03
CA ALA A 319 5.44 28.19 -2.62
C ALA A 319 4.04 28.15 -2.01
N PRO A 320 3.38 29.30 -1.77
CA PRO A 320 2.04 29.36 -1.17
C PRO A 320 1.03 28.41 -1.81
N THR A 321 0.00 28.01 -1.07
CA THR A 321 -1.10 27.19 -1.62
C THR A 321 -1.78 27.91 -2.78
N GLY A 322 -2.17 27.17 -3.82
CA GLY A 322 -2.85 27.75 -5.00
C GLY A 322 -1.94 28.29 -6.11
N THR A 323 -0.63 28.34 -5.89
CA THR A 323 0.36 28.84 -6.87
C THR A 323 0.72 27.84 -7.97
N GLY A 324 0.04 26.70 -8.04
CA GLY A 324 0.23 25.68 -9.08
C GLY A 324 1.44 24.76 -8.86
N LYS A 325 1.77 24.38 -7.62
CA LYS A 325 2.84 23.41 -7.29
C LYS A 325 2.75 22.09 -8.07
N THR A 326 1.55 21.59 -8.35
CA THR A 326 1.35 20.38 -9.16
C THR A 326 1.76 20.56 -10.62
N VAL A 327 1.59 21.77 -11.18
CA VAL A 327 2.04 22.09 -12.54
C VAL A 327 3.57 22.14 -12.59
N VAL A 328 4.19 22.71 -11.56
CA VAL A 328 5.65 22.66 -11.34
C VAL A 328 6.12 21.21 -11.29
N ALA A 329 5.44 20.35 -10.52
CA ALA A 329 5.75 18.93 -10.42
C ALA A 329 5.66 18.20 -11.79
N ALA A 330 4.60 18.45 -12.56
CA ALA A 330 4.44 17.89 -13.90
C ALA A 330 5.61 18.29 -14.83
N ASN A 331 6.02 19.55 -14.79
CA ASN A 331 7.15 20.04 -15.59
C ASN A 331 8.48 19.39 -15.18
N ILE A 332 8.71 19.23 -13.86
CA ILE A 332 9.90 18.57 -13.33
C ILE A 332 9.97 17.11 -13.81
N VAL A 333 8.87 16.35 -13.71
CA VAL A 333 8.80 14.96 -14.18
C VAL A 333 9.06 14.87 -15.67
N LYS A 334 8.38 15.70 -16.48
CA LYS A 334 8.56 15.74 -17.93
C LYS A 334 10.02 15.98 -18.32
N ASN A 335 10.65 17.00 -17.74
CA ASN A 335 12.04 17.33 -18.04
C ASN A 335 13.00 16.22 -17.60
N HIS A 336 12.80 15.66 -16.40
CA HIS A 336 13.60 14.55 -15.90
C HIS A 336 13.54 13.32 -16.84
N PHE A 337 12.36 12.98 -17.34
CA PHE A 337 12.19 11.88 -18.30
C PHE A 337 12.89 12.19 -19.63
N GLU A 338 12.74 13.41 -20.17
CA GLU A 338 13.40 13.82 -21.41
C GLU A 338 14.93 13.86 -21.30
N VAL A 339 15.48 14.25 -20.14
CA VAL A 339 16.92 14.21 -19.87
C VAL A 339 17.40 12.76 -19.80
N ARG A 340 16.76 11.91 -19.01
CA ARG A 340 17.17 10.50 -18.87
C ARG A 340 17.02 9.71 -20.17
N ALA A 341 15.97 9.98 -20.94
CA ALA A 341 15.80 9.38 -22.27
C ALA A 341 16.94 9.78 -23.23
N ARG A 342 17.38 11.05 -23.22
CA ARG A 342 18.55 11.51 -23.99
C ARG A 342 19.86 10.87 -23.53
N GLU A 343 19.97 10.54 -22.25
CA GLU A 343 21.11 9.82 -21.66
C GLU A 343 21.01 8.29 -21.83
N GLU A 344 19.98 7.78 -22.51
CA GLU A 344 19.67 6.34 -22.64
C GLU A 344 19.52 5.60 -21.29
N LYS A 345 19.07 6.31 -20.25
CA LYS A 345 18.81 5.76 -18.92
C LYS A 345 17.33 5.43 -18.73
N THR A 346 17.05 4.45 -17.87
CA THR A 346 15.69 4.15 -17.42
C THR A 346 15.14 5.32 -16.59
N PHE A 347 13.84 5.58 -16.71
CA PHE A 347 13.14 6.61 -15.94
C PHE A 347 11.84 6.04 -15.35
N LYS A 348 11.50 6.48 -14.14
CA LYS A 348 10.24 6.16 -13.47
C LYS A 348 10.00 7.14 -12.34
N ALA A 349 8.81 7.72 -12.26
CA ALA A 349 8.46 8.73 -11.27
C ALA A 349 7.51 8.18 -10.21
N LEU A 350 7.75 8.55 -8.95
CA LEU A 350 6.82 8.34 -7.85
C LEU A 350 6.35 9.69 -7.33
N PHE A 351 5.06 9.97 -7.41
CA PHE A 351 4.43 11.13 -6.79
C PHE A 351 3.66 10.66 -5.55
N LEU A 352 4.05 11.17 -4.39
CA LEU A 352 3.43 10.84 -3.11
C LEU A 352 2.52 11.97 -2.64
N ALA A 353 1.28 11.63 -2.31
CA ALA A 353 0.34 12.54 -1.68
C ALA A 353 -0.04 12.04 -0.28
N PRO A 354 -0.20 12.93 0.72
CA PRO A 354 -0.37 12.54 2.12
C PRO A 354 -1.74 11.89 2.42
N ASN A 355 -2.77 12.18 1.62
CA ASN A 355 -4.12 11.63 1.82
C ASN A 355 -4.75 11.16 0.49
N THR A 356 -5.75 10.29 0.59
CA THR A 356 -6.47 9.72 -0.55
C THR A 356 -7.40 10.71 -1.25
N THR A 357 -7.94 11.70 -0.53
CA THR A 357 -8.83 12.74 -1.08
C THR A 357 -8.12 13.61 -2.11
N ILE A 358 -6.86 13.96 -1.86
CA ILE A 358 -6.00 14.79 -2.71
C ILE A 358 -5.36 13.94 -3.81
N LEU A 359 -5.10 12.65 -3.55
CA LEU A 359 -4.41 11.76 -4.48
C LEU A 359 -5.03 11.75 -5.88
N GLN A 360 -6.36 11.61 -5.97
CA GLN A 360 -7.06 11.62 -7.26
C GLN A 360 -6.91 12.96 -7.97
N GLN A 361 -7.07 14.07 -7.24
CA GLN A 361 -6.95 15.41 -7.80
C GLN A 361 -5.55 15.69 -8.36
N GLN A 362 -4.50 15.26 -7.65
CA GLN A 362 -3.13 15.40 -8.15
C GLN A 362 -2.89 14.48 -9.35
N ALA A 363 -3.39 13.25 -9.30
CA ALA A 363 -3.29 12.31 -10.41
C ALA A 363 -3.98 12.84 -11.66
N ASP A 364 -5.23 13.31 -11.57
CA ASP A 364 -5.97 13.89 -12.70
C ASP A 364 -5.22 15.07 -13.33
N ARG A 365 -4.61 15.92 -12.48
CA ARG A 365 -3.83 17.07 -12.95
C ARG A 365 -2.52 16.68 -13.60
N LEU A 366 -1.80 15.70 -13.06
CA LEU A 366 -0.61 15.12 -13.70
C LEU A 366 -0.98 14.43 -15.01
N ASN A 367 -2.08 13.68 -15.02
CA ASN A 367 -2.60 12.96 -16.19
C ASN A 367 -2.93 13.94 -17.32
N HIS A 368 -3.61 15.05 -17.01
CA HIS A 368 -3.89 16.11 -17.99
C HIS A 368 -2.62 16.59 -18.73
N PHE A 369 -1.49 16.75 -18.02
CA PHE A 369 -0.24 17.23 -18.61
C PHE A 369 0.68 16.13 -19.17
N LEU A 370 0.57 14.88 -18.72
CA LEU A 370 1.58 13.84 -18.98
C LEU A 370 1.03 12.58 -19.67
N ALA A 371 -0.28 12.32 -19.62
CA ALA A 371 -0.88 11.08 -20.15
C ALA A 371 -0.70 10.87 -21.64
N HIS A 372 -0.52 11.97 -22.38
CA HIS A 372 -0.29 11.89 -23.83
C HIS A 372 1.09 11.31 -24.17
N SER A 373 2.04 11.29 -23.22
CA SER A 373 3.41 10.81 -23.44
C SER A 373 3.81 9.63 -22.54
N TYR A 374 3.16 9.46 -21.38
CA TYR A 374 3.60 8.53 -20.32
C TYR A 374 2.41 7.85 -19.65
N ASP A 375 2.59 6.58 -19.27
CA ASP A 375 1.57 5.80 -18.57
C ASP A 375 1.55 6.17 -17.07
N LEU A 376 0.38 6.61 -16.58
CA LEU A 376 0.17 7.00 -15.18
C LEU A 376 -0.80 6.02 -14.50
N LYS A 377 -0.42 5.54 -13.31
CA LYS A 377 -1.29 4.70 -12.48
C LYS A 377 -1.39 5.25 -11.06
N ILE A 378 -2.62 5.25 -10.54
CA ILE A 378 -2.91 5.56 -9.14
C ILE A 378 -2.80 4.27 -8.33
N CYS A 379 -2.11 4.33 -7.20
CA CYS A 379 -2.03 3.25 -6.22
C CYS A 379 -2.55 3.78 -4.88
N GLN A 380 -3.67 3.24 -4.43
CA GLN A 380 -4.31 3.59 -3.16
C GLN A 380 -4.80 2.35 -2.44
N GLY A 381 -4.97 2.43 -1.12
CA GLY A 381 -5.27 1.26 -0.31
C GLY A 381 -6.56 0.53 -0.70
N SER A 382 -7.55 1.20 -1.30
CA SER A 382 -8.84 0.62 -1.78
C SER A 382 -8.69 -0.25 -2.99
N ASP A 383 -7.66 0.02 -3.79
CA ASP A 383 -7.45 -0.70 -5.01
C ASP A 383 -6.73 -1.97 -4.54
N ASN A 384 -7.44 -3.10 -4.45
CA ASN A 384 -6.85 -4.44 -4.25
C ASN A 384 -5.87 -4.85 -5.39
N SER A 385 -5.36 -3.86 -6.13
CA SER A 385 -4.37 -3.96 -7.19
C SER A 385 -3.01 -4.34 -6.61
N PRO A 386 -2.31 -5.33 -7.19
CA PRO A 386 -0.95 -5.66 -6.82
C PRO A 386 -0.03 -4.45 -7.01
N THR A 387 0.34 -3.78 -5.91
CA THR A 387 1.08 -2.50 -5.94
C THR A 387 2.41 -2.66 -6.65
N ARG A 388 3.12 -3.78 -6.44
CA ARG A 388 4.36 -4.09 -7.15
C ARG A 388 4.16 -4.10 -8.67
N GLN A 389 3.15 -4.81 -9.16
CA GLN A 389 2.87 -4.92 -10.60
C GLN A 389 2.50 -3.57 -11.22
N ALA A 390 1.68 -2.79 -10.52
CA ALA A 390 1.32 -1.43 -10.93
C ALA A 390 2.57 -0.54 -11.05
N VAL A 391 3.47 -0.60 -10.06
CA VAL A 391 4.74 0.12 -10.08
C VAL A 391 5.62 -0.29 -11.26
N LEU A 392 5.72 -1.58 -11.54
CA LEU A 392 6.58 -2.08 -12.61
C LEU A 392 6.06 -1.74 -14.02
N SER A 393 4.75 -1.79 -14.22
CA SER A 393 4.09 -1.63 -15.54
C SER A 393 3.87 -0.19 -16.00
N ASN A 394 3.97 0.82 -15.13
CA ASN A 394 3.66 2.21 -15.46
C ASN A 394 4.86 3.15 -15.26
N ASP A 395 4.90 4.26 -16.00
CA ASP A 395 6.00 5.22 -15.95
C ASP A 395 5.91 6.16 -14.74
N ILE A 396 4.68 6.54 -14.39
CA ILE A 396 4.37 7.45 -13.28
C ILE A 396 3.42 6.77 -12.30
N ILE A 397 3.84 6.70 -11.04
CA ILE A 397 3.02 6.15 -9.95
C ILE A 397 2.59 7.28 -9.04
N VAL A 398 1.29 7.44 -8.85
CA VAL A 398 0.71 8.38 -7.88
C VAL A 398 0.17 7.57 -6.71
N ALA A 399 0.82 7.65 -5.55
CA ALA A 399 0.52 6.75 -4.43
C ALA A 399 0.39 7.44 -3.08
N THR A 400 -0.38 6.81 -2.17
CA THR A 400 -0.25 7.13 -0.74
C THR A 400 1.02 6.53 -0.17
N PRO A 401 1.65 7.15 0.84
CA PRO A 401 3.02 6.82 1.19
C PRO A 401 3.11 5.49 1.94
N GLN A 402 2.05 5.12 2.66
CA GLN A 402 1.98 3.85 3.38
C GLN A 402 2.02 2.64 2.43
N MET A 403 1.53 2.78 1.19
CA MET A 403 1.61 1.68 0.21
C MET A 403 3.04 1.40 -0.23
N ILE A 404 3.84 2.45 -0.42
CA ILE A 404 5.25 2.30 -0.77
C ILE A 404 6.04 1.74 0.42
N VAL A 405 5.71 2.14 1.65
CA VAL A 405 6.27 1.51 2.86
C VAL A 405 5.92 0.02 2.92
N ASN A 406 4.67 -0.36 2.64
CA ASN A 406 4.26 -1.77 2.62
C ASN A 406 5.01 -2.54 1.52
N LEU A 407 5.16 -1.95 0.33
CA LEU A 407 5.89 -2.53 -0.79
C LEU A 407 7.37 -2.78 -0.46
N CYS A 408 8.05 -1.84 0.19
CA CYS A 408 9.43 -2.02 0.64
C CYS A 408 9.58 -3.17 1.67
N ASN A 409 8.54 -3.42 2.47
CA ASN A 409 8.53 -4.45 3.52
C ASN A 409 7.90 -5.79 3.07
N GLU A 410 7.42 -5.90 1.83
CA GLU A 410 6.66 -7.05 1.33
C GLU A 410 7.44 -8.37 1.43
N HIS A 411 8.76 -8.31 1.32
CA HIS A 411 9.66 -9.46 1.45
C HIS A 411 9.63 -10.12 2.84
N GLU A 412 9.16 -9.42 3.87
CA GLU A 412 9.00 -9.94 5.24
C GLU A 412 7.66 -10.68 5.46
N ASP A 413 6.74 -10.65 4.49
CA ASP A 413 5.43 -11.32 4.59
C ASP A 413 5.45 -12.72 3.97
N GLU A 414 5.45 -13.77 4.80
CA GLU A 414 5.43 -15.16 4.35
C GLU A 414 4.17 -15.52 3.54
N LEU A 415 3.07 -14.79 3.71
CA LEU A 415 1.84 -14.97 2.91
C LEU A 415 1.87 -14.19 1.60
N SER A 416 2.90 -13.37 1.36
CA SER A 416 3.07 -12.64 0.11
C SER A 416 3.63 -13.55 -0.99
N GLU A 417 3.13 -13.35 -2.20
CA GLU A 417 3.64 -13.99 -3.41
C GLU A 417 5.10 -13.61 -3.70
N PHE A 418 5.58 -12.49 -3.15
CA PHE A 418 6.93 -11.95 -3.27
C PHE A 418 7.76 -12.11 -1.99
N SER A 419 7.40 -13.08 -1.13
CA SER A 419 8.19 -13.41 0.05
C SER A 419 9.66 -13.66 -0.32
N ASN A 420 10.60 -13.10 0.44
CA ASN A 420 12.04 -13.12 0.16
C ASN A 420 12.52 -12.34 -1.08
N GLU A 421 11.65 -11.60 -1.79
CA GLU A 421 12.05 -10.71 -2.89
C GLU A 421 11.94 -9.23 -2.48
N LYS A 422 13.08 -8.61 -2.14
CA LYS A 422 13.10 -7.22 -1.69
C LYS A 422 12.80 -6.24 -2.82
N PHE A 423 11.83 -5.35 -2.61
CA PHE A 423 11.61 -4.19 -3.47
C PHE A 423 12.58 -3.06 -3.11
N TYR A 424 13.23 -2.47 -4.11
CA TYR A 424 14.20 -1.38 -3.93
C TYR A 424 13.61 -0.05 -4.42
N LEU A 425 13.77 1.01 -3.63
CA LEU A 425 13.36 2.38 -4.02
C LEU A 425 14.10 2.89 -5.26
N SER A 426 15.27 2.33 -5.57
CA SER A 426 16.03 2.62 -6.79
C SER A 426 15.34 2.14 -8.08
N THR A 427 14.16 1.51 -7.98
CA THR A 427 13.25 1.30 -9.11
C THR A 427 12.74 2.64 -9.67
N PHE A 428 12.65 3.68 -8.83
CA PHE A 428 12.29 5.03 -9.23
C PHE A 428 13.55 5.85 -9.54
N SER A 429 13.46 6.71 -10.55
CA SER A 429 14.51 7.70 -10.88
C SER A 429 14.25 9.07 -10.25
N ILE A 430 12.99 9.36 -9.89
CA ILE A 430 12.58 10.58 -9.17
C ILE A 430 11.42 10.28 -8.21
N ILE A 431 11.49 10.85 -7.01
CA ILE A 431 10.41 10.79 -6.01
C ILE A 431 10.01 12.23 -5.63
N LEU A 432 8.72 12.52 -5.78
CA LEU A 432 8.11 13.79 -5.43
C LEU A 432 7.26 13.62 -4.17
N PHE A 433 7.54 14.40 -3.14
CA PHE A 433 6.80 14.42 -1.88
C PHE A 433 5.88 15.64 -1.85
N ASP A 434 4.58 15.45 -2.08
CA ASP A 434 3.59 16.52 -1.85
C ASP A 434 3.39 16.74 -0.35
N GLU A 435 3.24 17.99 0.06
CA GLU A 435 3.21 18.41 1.48
C GLU A 435 4.39 17.83 2.29
N CYS A 436 5.61 17.97 1.75
CA CYS A 436 6.82 17.31 2.26
C CYS A 436 7.20 17.67 3.71
N HIS A 437 6.63 18.74 4.28
CA HIS A 437 6.75 19.08 5.69
C HIS A 437 6.20 17.99 6.62
N SER A 438 5.38 17.07 6.09
CA SER A 438 4.92 15.87 6.78
C SER A 438 6.01 14.81 7.02
N THR A 439 7.21 15.02 6.48
CA THR A 439 8.38 14.15 6.67
C THR A 439 8.99 14.37 8.05
N VAL A 440 8.28 13.90 9.07
CA VAL A 440 8.69 14.04 10.47
C VAL A 440 8.66 12.70 11.20
N ASN A 441 9.52 12.55 12.22
CA ASN A 441 9.51 11.44 13.17
C ASN A 441 9.46 10.05 12.50
N ASN A 442 8.37 9.32 12.71
CA ASN A 442 8.13 7.98 12.15
C ASN A 442 6.93 7.98 11.19
N SER A 443 6.71 9.12 10.51
CA SER A 443 5.74 9.23 9.42
C SER A 443 6.09 8.26 8.29
N PRO A 444 5.10 7.87 7.47
CA PRO A 444 5.35 7.10 6.24
C PRO A 444 6.39 7.75 5.31
N TYR A 445 6.38 9.09 5.15
CA TYR A 445 7.43 9.81 4.41
C TYR A 445 8.82 9.61 5.00
N ALA A 446 8.95 9.77 6.33
CA ALA A 446 10.22 9.54 6.99
C ALA A 446 10.71 8.09 6.82
N ASN A 447 9.81 7.10 6.82
CA ASN A 447 10.18 5.70 6.57
C ASN A 447 10.72 5.46 5.15
N ILE A 448 10.11 6.08 4.14
CA ILE A 448 10.61 6.03 2.76
C ILE A 448 12.01 6.66 2.70
N MET A 449 12.21 7.81 3.34
CA MET A 449 13.53 8.44 3.41
C MET A 449 14.54 7.63 4.24
N ARG A 450 14.13 6.88 5.27
CA ARG A 450 15.03 5.94 5.98
C ARG A 450 15.55 4.86 5.04
N GLU A 451 14.70 4.29 4.18
CA GLU A 451 15.13 3.32 3.18
C GLU A 451 16.06 3.97 2.15
N TYR A 452 15.76 5.19 1.70
CA TYR A 452 16.65 5.95 0.81
C TYR A 452 18.04 6.17 1.45
N HIS A 453 18.10 6.65 2.70
CA HIS A 453 19.36 6.85 3.43
C HIS A 453 20.09 5.53 3.65
N THR A 454 19.36 4.43 3.82
CA THR A 454 19.94 3.09 3.93
C THR A 454 20.63 2.67 2.64
N LEU A 455 19.98 2.85 1.50
CA LEU A 455 20.58 2.60 0.18
C LEU A 455 21.80 3.49 -0.06
N LYS A 456 21.71 4.78 0.30
CA LYS A 456 22.81 5.75 0.15
C LYS A 456 24.07 5.36 0.93
N ASN A 457 23.93 4.79 2.13
CA ASN A 457 25.06 4.50 3.02
C ASN A 457 25.56 3.04 2.93
N MET A 458 24.74 2.08 2.49
CA MET A 458 25.17 0.67 2.39
C MET A 458 26.12 0.41 1.23
N GLY A 459 26.16 1.27 0.20
CA GLY A 459 27.11 1.18 -0.92
C GLY A 459 26.89 0.00 -1.87
N THR A 460 25.95 -0.90 -1.57
CA THR A 460 25.51 -2.02 -2.42
C THR A 460 24.23 -1.63 -3.14
N MET A 461 24.35 -1.00 -4.31
CA MET A 461 23.24 -0.82 -5.24
C MET A 461 23.18 -2.04 -6.16
N PRO A 462 22.00 -2.56 -6.51
CA PRO A 462 21.89 -3.53 -7.60
C PRO A 462 22.53 -2.97 -8.89
N ASP A 463 23.14 -3.82 -9.72
CA ASP A 463 23.79 -3.39 -10.96
C ASP A 463 22.83 -2.54 -11.82
N ASN A 464 23.29 -1.40 -12.34
CA ASN A 464 22.53 -0.41 -13.12
C ASN A 464 21.44 0.40 -12.37
N HIS A 465 21.43 0.43 -11.04
CA HIS A 465 20.50 1.26 -10.26
C HIS A 465 21.18 2.51 -9.67
N GLU A 466 20.52 3.66 -9.78
CA GLU A 466 20.92 4.95 -9.19
C GLU A 466 19.94 5.33 -8.05
N LEU A 467 20.37 6.23 -7.17
CA LEU A 467 19.45 6.82 -6.19
C LEU A 467 18.46 7.75 -6.90
N PRO A 468 17.17 7.73 -6.51
CA PRO A 468 16.19 8.65 -7.09
C PRO A 468 16.50 10.10 -6.71
N GLN A 469 16.25 11.02 -7.62
CA GLN A 469 16.18 12.44 -7.31
C GLN A 469 15.02 12.71 -6.35
N ILE A 470 15.23 13.53 -5.32
CA ILE A 470 14.21 13.86 -4.31
C ILE A 470 13.72 15.29 -4.50
N VAL A 471 12.39 15.46 -4.64
CA VAL A 471 11.75 16.78 -4.74
C VAL A 471 10.64 16.89 -3.71
N GLY A 472 10.78 17.80 -2.75
CA GLY A 472 9.72 18.15 -1.80
C GLY A 472 8.87 19.31 -2.32
N LEU A 473 7.55 19.24 -2.16
CA LEU A 473 6.62 20.34 -2.44
C LEU A 473 5.94 20.75 -1.14
N THR A 474 5.95 22.03 -0.79
CA THR A 474 5.22 22.50 0.40
C THR A 474 4.81 23.96 0.29
N ALA A 475 3.73 24.34 1.01
CA ALA A 475 3.37 25.74 1.21
C ALA A 475 4.15 26.41 2.35
N SER A 476 4.58 25.63 3.34
CA SER A 476 5.32 26.11 4.50
C SER A 476 6.23 25.01 5.01
N LEU A 477 7.43 25.37 5.43
CA LEU A 477 8.34 24.45 6.12
C LEU A 477 8.02 24.36 7.62
N GLY A 478 7.09 25.18 8.12
CA GLY A 478 6.76 25.25 9.54
C GLY A 478 7.93 25.72 10.41
N THR A 479 7.77 25.58 11.72
CA THR A 479 8.80 25.89 12.72
C THR A 479 8.91 24.79 13.80
N GLY A 480 8.15 23.70 13.67
CA GLY A 480 7.99 22.71 14.74
C GLY A 480 7.60 23.35 16.09
N ASP A 481 8.31 22.94 17.13
CA ASP A 481 8.18 23.47 18.50
C ASP A 481 9.13 24.66 18.77
N ALA A 482 9.70 25.27 17.73
CA ALA A 482 10.59 26.41 17.89
C ALA A 482 9.88 27.60 18.55
N ASN A 483 10.62 28.27 19.42
CA ASN A 483 10.21 29.49 20.12
C ASN A 483 11.06 30.71 19.73
N ASN A 484 12.03 30.54 18.83
CA ASN A 484 12.87 31.60 18.27
C ASN A 484 13.30 31.24 16.84
N VAL A 485 13.86 32.23 16.12
CA VAL A 485 14.24 32.10 14.71
C VAL A 485 15.35 31.07 14.53
N GLU A 486 16.33 31.00 15.42
CA GLU A 486 17.46 30.06 15.33
C GLU A 486 17.00 28.61 15.39
N LYS A 487 16.07 28.28 16.30
CA LYS A 487 15.48 26.94 16.37
C LYS A 487 14.59 26.64 15.15
N ALA A 488 13.94 27.65 14.58
CA ALA A 488 13.18 27.48 13.34
C ALA A 488 14.11 27.16 12.16
N ILE A 489 15.28 27.81 12.07
CA ILE A 489 16.32 27.48 11.08
C ILE A 489 16.84 26.05 11.30
N GLN A 490 17.07 25.65 12.56
CA GLN A 490 17.50 24.28 12.86
C GLN A 490 16.45 23.24 12.46
N HIS A 491 15.16 23.52 12.69
CA HIS A 491 14.07 22.67 12.23
C HIS A 491 14.05 22.51 10.70
N ILE A 492 14.19 23.62 9.97
CA ILE A 492 14.29 23.60 8.50
C ILE A 492 15.52 22.80 8.05
N ALA A 493 16.67 23.00 8.68
CA ALA A 493 17.90 22.28 8.36
C ALA A 493 17.76 20.76 8.58
N SER A 494 17.09 20.35 9.68
CA SER A 494 16.80 18.94 9.96
C SER A 494 15.88 18.31 8.93
N MET A 495 14.84 19.03 8.46
CA MET A 495 13.99 18.55 7.37
C MET A 495 14.75 18.44 6.04
N CYS A 496 15.56 19.44 5.70
CA CYS A 496 16.43 19.41 4.52
C CYS A 496 17.37 18.21 4.57
N ALA A 497 17.99 17.94 5.73
CA ALA A 497 18.85 16.79 5.91
C ALA A 497 18.08 15.46 5.71
N LEU A 498 16.91 15.33 6.32
CA LEU A 498 16.09 14.12 6.20
C LEU A 498 15.66 13.84 4.75
N LEU A 499 15.33 14.88 3.98
CA LEU A 499 14.98 14.78 2.56
C LEU A 499 16.20 14.75 1.61
N ASP A 500 17.43 14.78 2.16
CA ASP A 500 18.67 14.84 1.38
C ASP A 500 18.76 16.04 0.43
N VAL A 501 18.34 17.21 0.94
CA VAL A 501 18.25 18.48 0.22
C VAL A 501 19.27 19.48 0.75
N GLU A 502 20.07 20.04 -0.15
CA GLU A 502 21.03 21.10 0.18
C GLU A 502 20.51 22.49 -0.20
N LYS A 503 19.62 22.58 -1.20
CA LYS A 503 19.14 23.86 -1.74
C LYS A 503 17.63 23.94 -1.71
N LEU A 504 17.11 25.01 -1.11
CA LEU A 504 15.70 25.36 -1.13
C LEU A 504 15.37 26.13 -2.41
N SER A 505 14.21 25.85 -2.98
CA SER A 505 13.66 26.62 -4.10
C SER A 505 12.50 27.47 -3.58
N THR A 506 12.71 28.79 -3.54
CA THR A 506 11.73 29.81 -3.15
C THR A 506 11.67 30.87 -4.23
N VAL A 507 10.53 31.56 -4.35
CA VAL A 507 10.40 32.70 -5.28
C VAL A 507 11.10 33.92 -4.69
N CYS A 508 12.11 34.42 -5.39
CA CYS A 508 12.90 35.60 -5.05
C CYS A 508 12.84 36.63 -6.19
N GLU A 509 13.05 36.20 -7.43
CA GLU A 509 13.11 37.06 -8.62
C GLU A 509 11.72 37.58 -9.01
N TYR A 510 10.69 36.75 -8.90
CA TYR A 510 9.32 37.05 -9.35
C TYR A 510 8.32 37.13 -8.19
N ALA A 511 8.74 37.67 -7.04
CA ALA A 511 7.91 37.77 -5.84
C ALA A 511 6.64 38.63 -6.06
N ASP A 512 6.76 39.71 -6.83
CA ASP A 512 5.63 40.59 -7.16
C ASP A 512 4.58 39.87 -8.02
N GLU A 513 5.02 39.08 -9.01
CA GLU A 513 4.13 38.23 -9.83
C GLU A 513 3.43 37.20 -8.95
N LEU A 514 4.15 36.53 -8.05
CA LEU A 514 3.58 35.55 -7.12
C LEU A 514 2.47 36.15 -6.25
N GLN A 515 2.67 37.38 -5.75
CA GLN A 515 1.71 38.05 -4.88
C GLN A 515 0.38 38.34 -5.59
N MET A 516 0.39 38.55 -6.91
CA MET A 516 -0.84 38.71 -7.71
C MET A 516 -1.70 37.44 -7.75
N PHE A 517 -1.08 36.26 -7.65
CA PHE A 517 -1.77 34.97 -7.70
C PHE A 517 -2.05 34.37 -6.31
N SER A 518 -1.45 34.92 -5.25
CA SER A 518 -1.63 34.46 -3.87
C SER A 518 -1.64 35.66 -2.90
N PRO A 519 -2.73 36.44 -2.84
CA PRO A 519 -2.83 37.59 -1.96
C PRO A 519 -2.80 37.19 -0.47
N ILE A 520 -2.31 38.08 0.38
CA ILE A 520 -2.33 37.91 1.83
C ILE A 520 -3.74 38.19 2.34
N ILE A 521 -4.37 37.19 2.94
CA ILE A 521 -5.75 37.28 3.41
C ILE A 521 -5.80 37.92 4.81
N PRO A 522 -6.60 38.97 5.02
CA PRO A 522 -6.80 39.55 6.34
C PRO A 522 -7.51 38.58 7.29
N GLU A 523 -7.06 38.57 8.54
CA GLU A 523 -7.58 37.67 9.56
C GLU A 523 -8.29 38.40 10.71
N LYS A 524 -9.48 37.91 11.08
CA LYS A 524 -10.27 38.43 12.21
C LYS A 524 -10.58 37.34 13.23
N ILE A 525 -10.67 37.71 14.51
CA ILE A 525 -11.08 36.83 15.60
C ILE A 525 -12.32 37.45 16.25
N TYR A 526 -13.40 36.67 16.37
CA TYR A 526 -14.59 37.00 17.13
C TYR A 526 -14.69 36.06 18.32
N SER A 527 -14.58 36.62 19.53
CA SER A 527 -14.67 35.89 20.78
C SER A 527 -16.02 36.15 21.45
N PHE A 528 -16.67 35.09 21.92
CA PHE A 528 -18.00 35.14 22.54
C PHE A 528 -17.96 34.59 23.97
N GLU A 529 -18.79 35.11 24.85
CA GLU A 529 -18.99 34.52 26.18
C GLU A 529 -19.96 33.33 26.11
N LYS A 530 -19.75 32.32 26.95
CA LYS A 530 -20.67 31.18 27.06
C LYS A 530 -21.99 31.66 27.65
N ASN A 531 -23.12 31.32 26.99
CA ASN A 531 -24.44 31.66 27.49
C ASN A 531 -24.74 30.90 28.79
N LYS A 532 -24.90 31.64 29.89
CA LYS A 532 -25.19 31.09 31.23
C LYS A 532 -26.63 31.29 31.68
N ASP A 533 -27.44 31.96 30.88
CA ASP A 533 -28.78 32.37 31.24
C ASP A 533 -29.86 31.61 30.43
N GLY A 534 -31.13 31.77 30.81
CA GLY A 534 -32.26 31.17 30.12
C GLY A 534 -32.24 29.63 30.06
N SER A 535 -32.73 29.07 28.96
CA SER A 535 -32.79 27.61 28.75
C SER A 535 -31.39 26.98 28.73
N SER A 536 -30.37 27.66 28.19
CA SER A 536 -28.97 27.18 28.17
C SER A 536 -28.38 27.04 29.56
N GLY A 537 -28.56 28.03 30.44
CA GLY A 537 -28.13 27.95 31.83
C GLY A 537 -28.80 26.82 32.60
N ARG A 538 -30.13 26.72 32.48
CA ARG A 538 -30.94 25.66 33.13
C ARG A 538 -30.57 24.26 32.65
N PHE A 539 -30.30 24.10 31.35
CA PHE A 539 -29.88 22.83 30.77
C PHE A 539 -28.52 22.41 31.34
N ALA A 540 -27.54 23.32 31.33
CA ALA A 540 -26.21 23.05 31.89
C ALA A 540 -26.28 22.67 33.37
N GLU A 541 -27.12 23.35 34.15
CA GLU A 541 -27.32 23.05 35.57
C GLU A 541 -27.94 21.67 35.80
N LEU A 542 -28.96 21.28 35.03
CA LEU A 542 -29.56 19.94 35.13
C LEU A 542 -28.58 18.83 34.75
N VAL A 543 -27.81 19.02 33.67
CA VAL A 543 -26.75 18.07 33.29
C VAL A 543 -25.71 17.95 34.40
N ARG A 544 -25.32 19.06 35.03
CA ARG A 544 -24.35 19.07 36.14
C ARG A 544 -24.86 18.29 37.35
N GLN A 545 -26.15 18.45 37.70
CA GLN A 545 -26.81 17.69 38.75
C GLN A 545 -26.88 16.19 38.42
N MET A 546 -27.21 15.84 37.16
CA MET A 546 -27.17 14.45 36.73
C MET A 546 -25.77 13.86 36.85
N MET A 547 -24.74 14.61 36.47
CA MET A 547 -23.34 14.20 36.67
C MET A 547 -22.96 14.06 38.15
N ASP A 548 -23.58 14.81 39.08
CA ASP A 548 -23.36 14.62 40.53
C ASP A 548 -23.94 13.27 40.98
N ASN A 549 -25.17 12.95 40.56
CA ASN A 549 -25.80 11.66 40.88
C ASN A 549 -25.04 10.47 40.28
N ILE A 550 -24.58 10.59 39.03
CA ILE A 550 -23.80 9.54 38.38
C ILE A 550 -22.43 9.38 39.04
N THR A 551 -21.78 10.47 39.44
CA THR A 551 -20.52 10.40 40.22
C THR A 551 -20.74 9.68 41.55
N MET A 552 -21.86 9.94 42.24
CA MET A 552 -22.21 9.20 43.46
C MET A 552 -22.42 7.70 43.18
N MET A 553 -23.09 7.35 42.08
CA MET A 553 -23.23 5.93 41.69
C MET A 553 -21.88 5.28 41.42
N LEU A 554 -20.99 5.97 40.69
CA LEU A 554 -19.62 5.54 40.42
C LEU A 554 -18.86 5.25 41.71
N GLU A 555 -18.92 6.15 42.69
CA GLU A 555 -18.28 5.96 44.00
C GLU A 555 -18.85 4.76 44.76
N THR A 556 -20.18 4.56 44.74
CA THR A 556 -20.83 3.41 45.41
C THR A 556 -20.61 2.06 44.71
N ALA A 557 -20.14 2.05 43.46
CA ALA A 557 -19.85 0.82 42.74
C ALA A 557 -18.53 0.15 43.19
N PHE A 558 -17.68 0.89 43.91
CA PHE A 558 -16.52 0.37 44.62
C PHE A 558 -16.91 -0.20 45.99
N VAL A 559 -16.23 -1.26 46.41
CA VAL A 559 -16.52 -1.91 47.72
C VAL A 559 -16.11 -1.01 48.90
N SER A 560 -15.09 -0.16 48.74
CA SER A 560 -14.65 0.77 49.78
C SER A 560 -14.16 2.10 49.20
N ARG A 561 -14.14 3.16 50.04
CA ARG A 561 -13.54 4.46 49.67
C ARG A 561 -12.03 4.36 49.42
N GLU A 562 -11.35 3.41 50.04
CA GLU A 562 -9.92 3.17 49.83
C GLU A 562 -9.66 2.65 48.41
N GLU A 563 -10.49 1.73 47.90
CA GLU A 563 -10.39 1.22 46.52
C GLU A 563 -10.67 2.35 45.50
N TYR A 564 -11.66 3.20 45.77
CA TYR A 564 -11.90 4.39 44.93
C TYR A 564 -10.70 5.34 44.92
N SER A 565 -10.12 5.64 46.10
CA SER A 565 -8.95 6.50 46.22
C SER A 565 -7.71 5.92 45.54
N LYS A 566 -7.56 4.59 45.54
CA LYS A 566 -6.48 3.86 44.87
C LYS A 566 -6.58 4.01 43.37
N VAL A 567 -7.78 3.90 42.80
CA VAL A 567 -8.03 4.04 41.36
C VAL A 567 -7.93 5.50 40.90
N THR A 568 -8.39 6.46 41.69
CA THR A 568 -8.28 7.90 41.37
C THR A 568 -6.90 8.48 41.66
N ASN A 569 -5.97 7.71 42.25
CA ASN A 569 -4.67 8.18 42.75
C ASN A 569 -4.77 9.41 43.68
N GLY A 570 -5.92 9.61 44.34
CA GLY A 570 -6.19 10.79 45.16
C GLY A 570 -6.32 12.10 44.38
N GLU A 571 -6.42 12.07 43.05
CA GLU A 571 -6.64 13.27 42.25
C GLU A 571 -8.02 13.87 42.53
N LYS A 572 -8.05 15.20 42.74
CA LYS A 572 -9.30 15.92 42.91
C LYS A 572 -10.03 16.04 41.58
N THR A 573 -11.34 15.74 41.59
CA THR A 573 -12.21 15.92 40.43
C THR A 573 -12.17 17.39 39.96
N PRO A 574 -11.81 17.67 38.70
CA PRO A 574 -11.83 19.02 38.15
C PRO A 574 -13.26 19.58 38.06
N ALA A 575 -13.37 20.88 37.79
CA ALA A 575 -14.65 21.50 37.47
C ALA A 575 -15.26 20.87 36.22
N LYS A 576 -16.54 20.48 36.29
CA LYS A 576 -17.26 19.69 35.27
C LYS A 576 -17.43 20.41 33.92
N ASP A 577 -17.29 21.72 33.92
CA ASP A 577 -17.40 22.60 32.76
C ASP A 577 -16.04 22.96 32.13
N HIS A 578 -14.94 22.41 32.66
CA HIS A 578 -13.58 22.66 32.22
C HIS A 578 -13.02 21.48 31.44
N VAL A 579 -12.19 21.75 30.41
CA VAL A 579 -11.55 20.72 29.54
C VAL A 579 -10.74 19.69 30.33
N ALA A 580 -10.19 20.10 31.48
CA ALA A 580 -9.50 19.20 32.40
C ALA A 580 -10.37 18.04 32.91
N TYR A 581 -11.71 18.20 32.95
CA TYR A 581 -12.62 17.13 33.34
C TYR A 581 -12.60 15.95 32.38
N LEU A 582 -12.55 16.18 31.05
CA LEU A 582 -12.41 15.10 30.08
C LEU A 582 -11.07 14.38 30.20
N ASN A 583 -9.99 15.12 30.46
CA ASN A 583 -8.67 14.54 30.68
C ASN A 583 -8.69 13.65 31.93
N TRP A 584 -9.27 14.14 33.03
CA TRP A 584 -9.46 13.37 34.26
C TRP A 584 -10.34 12.13 34.03
N LEU A 585 -11.48 12.26 33.35
CA LEU A 585 -12.37 11.14 33.05
C LEU A 585 -11.68 10.08 32.19
N SER A 586 -10.86 10.51 31.22
CA SER A 586 -10.05 9.62 30.39
C SER A 586 -8.97 8.90 31.19
N CYS A 587 -8.30 9.61 32.12
CA CYS A 587 -7.34 9.02 33.05
C CYS A 587 -8.03 8.02 33.99
N LEU A 588 -9.22 8.32 34.50
CA LEU A 588 -9.98 7.45 35.36
C LEU A 588 -10.45 6.18 34.64
N LYS A 589 -11.01 6.31 33.43
CA LYS A 589 -11.33 5.17 32.54
C LYS A 589 -10.13 4.25 32.32
N ARG A 590 -8.93 4.84 32.17
CA ARG A 590 -7.68 4.09 32.03
C ARG A 590 -7.29 3.39 33.34
N SER A 591 -7.30 4.11 34.46
CA SER A 591 -6.93 3.56 35.78
C SER A 591 -7.85 2.41 36.19
N VAL A 592 -9.16 2.55 35.97
CA VAL A 592 -10.14 1.47 36.17
C VAL A 592 -9.74 0.22 35.38
N ALA A 593 -9.33 0.34 34.13
CA ALA A 593 -8.94 -0.82 33.34
C ALA A 593 -7.58 -1.43 33.78
N GLU A 594 -6.64 -0.62 34.28
CA GLU A 594 -5.27 -1.02 34.66
C GLU A 594 -5.12 -1.49 36.12
N GLN A 595 -6.01 -1.12 37.04
CA GLN A 595 -5.88 -1.50 38.44
C GLN A 595 -6.67 -2.75 38.80
N ASN A 596 -6.14 -3.54 39.73
CA ASN A 596 -6.89 -4.60 40.43
C ASN A 596 -7.61 -3.98 41.64
N PHE A 597 -8.94 -4.06 41.62
CA PHE A 597 -9.83 -3.59 42.68
C PHE A 597 -11.06 -4.51 42.79
N GLN A 598 -11.70 -4.49 43.95
CA GLN A 598 -12.98 -5.17 44.19
C GLN A 598 -14.14 -4.22 43.92
N GLY A 599 -15.04 -4.60 43.00
CA GLY A 599 -16.18 -3.78 42.60
C GLY A 599 -16.78 -4.22 41.27
N ASN A 600 -17.93 -3.66 40.91
CA ASN A 600 -18.58 -3.99 39.65
C ASN A 600 -18.05 -3.11 38.52
N ARG A 601 -17.06 -3.62 37.77
CA ARG A 601 -16.44 -2.94 36.62
C ARG A 601 -17.46 -2.51 35.56
N ASN A 602 -18.53 -3.28 35.34
CA ASN A 602 -19.54 -2.94 34.35
C ASN A 602 -20.27 -1.64 34.74
N ASN A 603 -20.72 -1.56 35.99
CA ASN A 603 -21.40 -0.37 36.52
C ASN A 603 -20.49 0.87 36.54
N ILE A 604 -19.20 0.68 36.84
CA ILE A 604 -18.19 1.75 36.80
C ILE A 604 -18.01 2.25 35.37
N ASN A 605 -17.79 1.35 34.40
CA ASN A 605 -17.61 1.72 33.00
C ASN A 605 -18.88 2.37 32.42
N GLU A 606 -20.07 1.91 32.81
CA GLU A 606 -21.36 2.52 32.47
C GLU A 606 -21.45 3.95 33.00
N ALA A 607 -21.17 4.18 34.28
CA ALA A 607 -21.17 5.52 34.86
C ALA A 607 -20.16 6.45 34.17
N LEU A 608 -18.94 5.97 33.87
CA LEU A 608 -17.92 6.73 33.15
C LEU A 608 -18.32 7.04 31.69
N SER A 609 -19.06 6.14 31.05
CA SER A 609 -19.64 6.37 29.72
C SER A 609 -20.70 7.47 29.76
N MET A 610 -21.60 7.40 30.73
CA MET A 610 -22.66 8.39 30.93
C MET A 610 -22.12 9.78 31.32
N LEU A 611 -21.08 9.86 32.15
CA LEU A 611 -20.40 11.13 32.46
C LEU A 611 -19.77 11.78 31.21
N ASP A 612 -19.25 10.97 30.28
CA ASP A 612 -18.70 11.44 29.00
C ASP A 612 -19.79 12.05 28.12
N ILE A 613 -20.94 11.36 28.02
CA ILE A 613 -22.12 11.84 27.29
C ILE A 613 -22.62 13.16 27.90
N CYS A 614 -22.72 13.25 29.23
CA CYS A 614 -23.12 14.47 29.93
C CYS A 614 -22.19 15.65 29.63
N TYR A 615 -20.88 15.44 29.79
CA TYR A 615 -19.88 16.47 29.51
C TYR A 615 -20.00 16.97 28.06
N ARG A 616 -20.06 16.05 27.10
CA ARG A 616 -20.18 16.42 25.68
C ARG A 616 -21.48 17.17 25.40
N SER A 617 -22.59 16.77 26.01
CA SER A 617 -23.87 17.47 25.91
C SER A 617 -23.77 18.92 26.44
N GLN A 618 -23.07 19.13 27.55
CA GLN A 618 -22.79 20.48 28.06
C GLN A 618 -21.91 21.30 27.11
N SER A 619 -20.93 20.67 26.46
CA SER A 619 -20.13 21.32 25.40
C SER A 619 -20.99 21.71 24.20
N PHE A 620 -21.89 20.82 23.73
CA PHE A 620 -22.82 21.12 22.65
C PHE A 620 -23.79 22.24 23.00
N ASN A 621 -24.25 22.32 24.25
CA ASN A 621 -25.10 23.42 24.71
C ASN A 621 -24.37 24.77 24.66
N SER A 622 -23.07 24.77 24.96
CA SER A 622 -22.24 25.99 24.95
C SER A 622 -21.88 26.43 23.52
N ASN A 623 -21.60 25.47 22.65
CA ASN A 623 -21.16 25.73 21.28
C ASN A 623 -22.37 26.05 20.39
N PHE A 624 -23.43 25.26 20.49
CA PHE A 624 -24.68 25.42 19.76
C PHE A 624 -25.77 25.85 20.74
N ASN A 625 -26.76 25.00 21.01
CA ASN A 625 -27.91 25.35 21.84
C ASN A 625 -28.44 24.10 22.58
N PRO A 626 -29.40 24.27 23.52
CA PRO A 626 -29.97 23.14 24.27
C PRO A 626 -30.61 22.07 23.38
N ARG A 627 -31.22 22.47 22.26
CA ARG A 627 -31.84 21.54 21.29
C ARG A 627 -30.83 20.56 20.73
N THR A 628 -29.70 21.08 20.27
CA THR A 628 -28.59 20.30 19.72
C THR A 628 -27.96 19.41 20.79
N ALA A 629 -27.78 19.95 21.99
CA ALA A 629 -27.23 19.22 23.13
C ALA A 629 -28.13 18.03 23.54
N PHE A 630 -29.44 18.26 23.61
CA PHE A 630 -30.40 17.22 23.91
C PHE A 630 -30.47 16.16 22.81
N LYS A 631 -30.44 16.55 21.53
CA LYS A 631 -30.40 15.61 20.41
C LYS A 631 -29.19 14.66 20.50
N TYR A 632 -28.00 15.20 20.75
CA TYR A 632 -26.79 14.38 20.98
C TYR A 632 -26.97 13.44 22.18
N PHE A 633 -27.50 13.97 23.28
CA PHE A 633 -27.75 13.20 24.49
C PHE A 633 -28.71 12.03 24.24
N ASP A 634 -29.86 12.30 23.61
CA ASP A 634 -30.88 11.32 23.28
C ASP A 634 -30.36 10.20 22.37
N GLU A 635 -29.70 10.57 21.26
CA GLU A 635 -29.10 9.60 20.33
C GLU A 635 -28.11 8.66 21.06
N LYS A 636 -27.22 9.22 21.89
CA LYS A 636 -26.21 8.43 22.61
C LYS A 636 -26.77 7.59 23.76
N VAL A 637 -27.84 8.05 24.40
CA VAL A 637 -28.54 7.27 25.43
C VAL A 637 -29.27 6.09 24.79
N LYS A 638 -29.99 6.29 23.69
CA LYS A 638 -30.68 5.22 22.94
C LYS A 638 -29.73 4.14 22.43
N GLU A 639 -28.54 4.51 21.94
CA GLU A 639 -27.49 3.57 21.55
C GLU A 639 -27.06 2.63 22.70
N GLN A 640 -27.11 3.12 23.95
CA GLN A 640 -26.67 2.37 25.13
C GLN A 640 -27.82 1.74 25.92
N GLU A 641 -29.06 2.13 25.67
CA GLU A 641 -30.26 1.83 26.48
C GLU A 641 -30.42 0.33 26.82
N ARG A 642 -30.17 -0.54 25.84
CA ARG A 642 -30.27 -2.01 26.00
C ARG A 642 -29.25 -2.60 26.99
N PHE A 643 -28.17 -1.88 27.27
CA PHE A 643 -27.06 -2.32 28.12
C PHE A 643 -26.99 -1.57 29.45
N LEU A 644 -27.92 -0.64 29.71
CA LEU A 644 -27.95 0.13 30.95
C LEU A 644 -28.52 -0.70 32.10
N THR A 645 -27.94 -0.52 33.29
CA THR A 645 -28.47 -1.09 34.52
C THR A 645 -29.76 -0.39 34.94
N GLU A 646 -30.64 -1.11 35.64
CA GLU A 646 -31.92 -0.54 36.12
C GLU A 646 -31.71 0.74 36.94
N ARG A 647 -30.68 0.77 37.78
CA ARG A 647 -30.32 1.97 38.56
C ARG A 647 -29.94 3.18 37.69
N MET A 648 -29.26 2.96 36.56
CA MET A 648 -28.95 4.05 35.62
C MET A 648 -30.20 4.52 34.88
N LYS A 649 -31.09 3.59 34.50
CA LYS A 649 -32.38 3.92 33.89
C LYS A 649 -33.25 4.77 34.82
N GLU A 650 -33.27 4.48 36.12
CA GLU A 650 -33.95 5.31 37.13
C GLU A 650 -33.42 6.76 37.16
N VAL A 651 -32.10 6.93 37.15
CA VAL A 651 -31.49 8.26 37.07
C VAL A 651 -31.87 8.95 35.76
N LEU A 652 -31.78 8.28 34.62
CA LEU A 652 -32.18 8.85 33.34
C LEU A 652 -33.65 9.28 33.34
N HIS A 653 -34.55 8.45 33.85
CA HIS A 653 -35.98 8.76 33.94
C HIS A 653 -36.26 10.02 34.77
N GLN A 654 -35.43 10.33 35.77
CA GLN A 654 -35.54 11.54 36.58
C GLN A 654 -35.22 12.83 35.79
N TYR A 655 -34.21 12.80 34.92
CA TYR A 655 -33.66 13.99 34.25
C TYR A 655 -34.13 14.16 32.81
N TYR A 656 -34.32 13.05 32.08
CA TYR A 656 -34.58 13.03 30.65
C TYR A 656 -35.77 13.92 30.24
N PRO A 657 -36.97 13.86 30.86
CA PRO A 657 -38.11 14.67 30.42
C PRO A 657 -37.87 16.18 30.58
N ARG A 658 -37.09 16.58 31.59
CA ARG A 658 -36.75 18.00 31.82
C ARG A 658 -35.71 18.49 30.82
N LEU A 659 -34.74 17.64 30.47
CA LEU A 659 -33.77 17.95 29.42
C LEU A 659 -34.44 18.06 28.05
N GLU A 660 -35.41 17.19 27.76
CA GLU A 660 -36.22 17.22 26.53
C GLU A 660 -37.02 18.51 26.41
N GLN A 661 -37.68 18.91 27.51
CA GLN A 661 -38.44 20.16 27.55
C GLN A 661 -37.55 21.37 27.26
N LEU A 662 -36.36 21.46 27.88
CA LEU A 662 -35.41 22.54 27.65
C LEU A 662 -34.77 22.50 26.25
N GLY A 663 -34.61 21.31 25.66
CA GLY A 663 -34.17 21.15 24.28
C GLY A 663 -35.22 21.58 23.26
N SER A 664 -36.51 21.49 23.62
CA SER A 664 -37.62 21.93 22.76
C SER A 664 -37.83 23.45 22.83
N ASP A 665 -37.69 24.03 24.01
CA ASP A 665 -37.92 25.46 24.29
C ASP A 665 -36.63 26.30 24.17
N VAL A 666 -36.19 26.51 22.92
CA VAL A 666 -35.02 27.34 22.57
C VAL A 666 -35.49 28.62 21.88
N PRO A 667 -35.69 29.73 22.61
CA PRO A 667 -36.28 30.95 22.06
C PRO A 667 -35.30 31.83 21.28
N ILE A 668 -33.99 31.69 21.54
CA ILE A 668 -32.93 32.50 20.93
C ILE A 668 -31.81 31.58 20.47
N GLU A 669 -31.34 31.77 19.24
CA GLU A 669 -30.22 31.02 18.67
C GLU A 669 -28.88 31.48 19.25
N ASN A 670 -27.86 30.61 19.18
CA ASN A 670 -26.53 30.91 19.68
C ASN A 670 -25.90 32.12 18.94
N PRO A 671 -25.32 33.11 19.66
CA PRO A 671 -24.67 34.27 19.06
C PRO A 671 -23.57 33.94 18.03
N MET A 672 -22.85 32.82 18.21
CA MET A 672 -21.83 32.38 17.26
C MET A 672 -22.46 31.88 15.95
N ILE A 673 -23.62 31.24 16.01
CA ILE A 673 -24.36 30.77 14.82
C ILE A 673 -24.96 31.97 14.08
N LEU A 674 -25.56 32.91 14.81
CA LEU A 674 -26.01 34.19 14.24
C LEU A 674 -24.87 34.94 13.56
N LYS A 675 -23.66 34.91 14.16
CA LYS A 675 -22.49 35.54 13.53
C LYS A 675 -22.07 34.84 12.24
N ILE A 676 -22.18 33.52 12.16
CA ILE A 676 -21.94 32.78 10.91
C ILE A 676 -22.95 33.21 9.85
N GLU A 677 -24.24 33.26 10.21
CA GLU A 677 -25.31 33.69 9.32
C GLU A 677 -25.08 35.11 8.75
N ASP A 678 -24.70 36.06 9.61
CA ASP A 678 -24.35 37.43 9.22
C ASP A 678 -23.22 37.43 8.18
N LEU A 679 -22.15 36.67 8.46
CA LEU A 679 -20.97 36.62 7.60
C LEU A 679 -21.27 35.96 6.25
N LEU A 680 -22.06 34.89 6.24
CA LEU A 680 -22.47 34.21 5.01
C LEU A 680 -23.37 35.11 4.16
N THR A 681 -24.32 35.80 4.78
CA THR A 681 -25.24 36.73 4.11
C THR A 681 -24.49 37.96 3.57
N GLU A 682 -23.60 38.55 4.35
CA GLU A 682 -22.77 39.69 3.91
C GLU A 682 -21.90 39.29 2.71
N ASN A 683 -21.21 38.14 2.81
CA ASN A 683 -20.34 37.65 1.74
C ASN A 683 -21.11 37.33 0.46
N HIS A 684 -22.31 36.76 0.57
CA HIS A 684 -23.17 36.49 -0.58
C HIS A 684 -23.72 37.77 -1.21
N ARG A 685 -24.03 38.79 -0.40
CA ARG A 685 -24.49 40.10 -0.87
C ARG A 685 -23.39 40.87 -1.61
N GLU A 686 -22.14 40.78 -1.14
CA GLU A 686 -20.97 41.36 -1.80
C GLU A 686 -20.67 40.66 -3.14
N ASN A 687 -20.77 39.32 -3.17
CA ASN A 687 -20.54 38.53 -4.37
C ASN A 687 -21.47 37.31 -4.42
N GLN A 688 -22.41 37.30 -5.37
CA GLN A 688 -23.38 36.18 -5.48
C GLN A 688 -22.73 34.84 -5.85
N ASN A 689 -21.52 34.87 -6.44
CA ASN A 689 -20.73 33.68 -6.74
C ASN A 689 -19.81 33.24 -5.60
N SER A 690 -19.83 33.96 -4.46
CA SER A 690 -19.00 33.65 -3.29
C SER A 690 -19.14 32.21 -2.82
N ARG A 691 -18.06 31.65 -2.29
CA ARG A 691 -18.02 30.33 -1.66
C ARG A 691 -17.38 30.42 -0.29
N ALA A 692 -17.98 29.74 0.68
CA ALA A 692 -17.49 29.70 2.05
C ALA A 692 -17.13 28.27 2.49
N ILE A 693 -16.06 28.14 3.26
CA ILE A 693 -15.68 26.90 3.93
C ILE A 693 -15.67 27.14 5.44
N ILE A 694 -16.33 26.28 6.19
CA ILE A 694 -16.39 26.33 7.65
C ILE A 694 -15.65 25.11 8.23
N PHE A 695 -14.53 25.36 8.89
CA PHE A 695 -13.76 24.34 9.60
C PHE A 695 -14.27 24.14 11.02
N VAL A 696 -14.51 22.89 11.39
CA VAL A 696 -14.97 22.45 12.72
C VAL A 696 -14.08 21.33 13.26
N GLN A 697 -14.15 21.09 14.58
CA GLN A 697 -13.27 20.12 15.24
C GLN A 697 -13.67 18.67 15.00
N THR A 698 -14.97 18.34 15.07
CA THR A 698 -15.44 16.96 15.00
C THR A 698 -16.40 16.73 13.83
N ARG A 699 -16.59 15.46 13.46
CA ARG A 699 -17.57 15.06 12.43
C ARG A 699 -18.99 15.40 12.84
N TYR A 700 -19.31 15.21 14.12
CA TYR A 700 -20.62 15.52 14.67
C TYR A 700 -20.88 17.03 14.60
N ASP A 701 -19.88 17.88 14.87
CA ASP A 701 -19.99 19.34 14.69
C ASP A 701 -20.30 19.70 13.24
N ALA A 702 -19.69 19.02 12.27
CA ALA A 702 -19.86 19.34 10.85
C ALA A 702 -21.29 19.04 10.39
N ILE A 703 -21.80 17.86 10.73
CA ILE A 703 -23.18 17.44 10.41
C ILE A 703 -24.18 18.34 11.11
N THR A 704 -23.95 18.62 12.40
CA THR A 704 -24.80 19.48 13.23
C THR A 704 -24.88 20.89 12.65
N LEU A 705 -23.73 21.51 12.40
CA LEU A 705 -23.67 22.87 11.87
C LEU A 705 -24.29 22.95 10.47
N LYS A 706 -24.02 21.96 9.60
CA LYS A 706 -24.68 21.89 8.29
C LYS A 706 -26.19 21.87 8.44
N ASN A 707 -26.75 21.05 9.33
CA ASN A 707 -28.20 20.95 9.50
C ASN A 707 -28.79 22.28 10.01
N ILE A 708 -28.16 22.91 11.00
CA ILE A 708 -28.57 24.23 11.52
C ILE A 708 -28.57 25.28 10.39
N LEU A 709 -27.54 25.30 9.54
CA LEU A 709 -27.43 26.24 8.42
C LEU A 709 -28.41 25.93 7.28
N CYS A 710 -28.75 24.65 7.05
CA CYS A 710 -29.76 24.25 6.08
C CYS A 710 -31.18 24.67 6.50
N ASP A 711 -31.48 24.62 7.80
CA ASP A 711 -32.79 24.97 8.34
C ASP A 711 -32.96 26.49 8.55
N ASN A 712 -31.92 27.29 8.27
CA ASN A 712 -31.92 28.72 8.47
C ASN A 712 -32.69 29.45 7.35
N GLU A 713 -33.82 30.07 7.69
CA GLU A 713 -34.70 30.75 6.75
C GLU A 713 -34.01 31.88 5.98
N ASN A 714 -33.10 32.63 6.61
CA ASN A 714 -32.39 33.74 5.97
C ASN A 714 -31.40 33.24 4.89
N LEU A 715 -30.74 32.10 5.13
CA LEU A 715 -29.86 31.47 4.14
C LEU A 715 -30.66 30.81 3.00
N LEU A 716 -31.78 30.16 3.34
CA LEU A 716 -32.69 29.54 2.36
C LEU A 716 -33.29 30.58 1.41
N SER A 717 -33.73 31.73 1.93
CA SER A 717 -34.30 32.83 1.12
C SER A 717 -33.32 33.40 0.09
N GLN A 718 -32.01 33.25 0.32
CA GLN A 718 -30.94 33.69 -0.56
C GLN A 718 -30.37 32.55 -1.44
N ASN A 719 -30.99 31.37 -1.42
CA ASN A 719 -30.55 30.17 -2.12
C ASN A 719 -29.10 29.77 -1.75
N ILE A 720 -28.72 29.95 -0.49
CA ILE A 720 -27.40 29.57 0.02
C ILE A 720 -27.45 28.11 0.47
N ARG A 721 -27.08 27.19 -0.43
CA ARG A 721 -27.02 25.77 -0.11
C ARG A 721 -25.77 25.41 0.67
N THR A 722 -25.94 24.67 1.76
CA THR A 722 -24.88 24.19 2.66
C THR A 722 -24.76 22.66 2.60
N ASP A 723 -23.53 22.14 2.59
CA ASP A 723 -23.24 20.70 2.74
C ASP A 723 -21.97 20.49 3.57
N TYR A 724 -21.58 19.24 3.82
CA TYR A 724 -20.42 18.88 4.61
C TYR A 724 -19.51 17.82 3.97
N ILE A 725 -18.22 17.84 4.31
CA ILE A 725 -17.21 16.83 3.94
C ILE A 725 -16.45 16.36 5.18
N LEU A 726 -16.29 15.04 5.31
CA LEU A 726 -15.59 14.39 6.43
C LEU A 726 -14.42 13.56 5.92
N GLY A 727 -13.52 13.13 6.80
CA GLY A 727 -12.46 12.18 6.42
C GLY A 727 -12.99 10.77 6.18
N LEU A 728 -12.31 9.99 5.34
CA LEU A 728 -12.68 8.60 5.03
C LEU A 728 -12.38 7.61 6.17
N ASN A 729 -11.52 7.97 7.14
CA ASN A 729 -11.08 7.06 8.21
C ASN A 729 -12.14 6.84 9.30
N LYS A 730 -12.73 5.65 9.46
CA LYS A 730 -13.74 5.33 10.51
C LYS A 730 -13.21 5.34 11.97
N THR A 731 -11.99 5.82 12.24
CA THR A 731 -11.24 5.51 13.47
C THR A 731 -11.48 6.45 14.66
N THR A 732 -12.19 7.57 14.51
CA THR A 732 -12.50 8.48 15.61
C THR A 732 -13.85 8.16 16.26
N GLU A 733 -13.85 8.02 17.59
CA GLU A 733 -15.06 7.88 18.41
C GLU A 733 -16.02 9.05 18.14
N GLY A 734 -17.19 8.76 17.57
CA GLY A 734 -18.21 9.80 17.30
C GLY A 734 -19.20 9.56 16.16
N SER A 735 -19.08 8.50 15.33
CA SER A 735 -20.09 8.18 14.31
C SER A 735 -19.87 6.77 13.76
N GLU A 736 -20.79 5.82 14.02
CA GLU A 736 -20.81 4.53 13.31
C GLU A 736 -21.52 4.60 11.94
N ASP A 737 -22.30 5.65 11.63
CA ASP A 737 -23.25 5.58 10.49
C ASP A 737 -23.13 6.67 9.40
N SER A 738 -21.98 7.32 9.21
CA SER A 738 -21.83 8.20 8.03
C SER A 738 -20.41 8.23 7.50
N ALA A 739 -19.92 7.07 7.05
CA ALA A 739 -18.83 7.07 6.09
C ALA A 739 -19.40 7.62 4.78
N ILE A 740 -19.18 8.91 4.51
CA ILE A 740 -19.39 9.46 3.18
C ILE A 740 -18.55 8.62 2.22
N SER A 741 -19.19 8.00 1.22
CA SER A 741 -18.47 7.26 0.18
C SER A 741 -17.53 8.23 -0.55
N ARG A 742 -16.40 7.73 -1.05
CA ARG A 742 -15.46 8.57 -1.79
C ARG A 742 -16.12 9.26 -2.99
N SER A 743 -17.02 8.55 -3.67
CA SER A 743 -17.82 9.08 -4.78
C SER A 743 -18.65 10.29 -4.34
N ASP A 744 -19.32 10.23 -3.19
CA ASP A 744 -20.10 11.35 -2.65
C ASP A 744 -19.20 12.55 -2.28
N GLN A 745 -17.99 12.32 -1.74
CA GLN A 745 -17.05 13.43 -1.50
C GLN A 745 -16.66 14.16 -2.79
N VAL A 746 -16.31 13.39 -3.83
CA VAL A 746 -15.92 13.96 -5.13
C VAL A 746 -17.10 14.70 -5.76
N GLU A 747 -18.31 14.16 -5.67
CA GLU A 747 -19.50 14.81 -6.17
C GLU A 747 -19.78 16.13 -5.44
N LYS A 748 -19.75 16.14 -4.11
CA LYS A 748 -19.93 17.37 -3.31
C LYS A 748 -18.89 18.43 -3.65
N LEU A 749 -17.63 18.04 -3.89
CA LEU A 749 -16.59 18.97 -4.33
C LEU A 749 -16.87 19.54 -5.72
N LYS A 750 -17.37 18.73 -6.66
CA LYS A 750 -17.80 19.20 -7.98
C LYS A 750 -18.99 20.16 -7.89
N GLN A 751 -19.98 19.86 -7.03
CA GLN A 751 -21.12 20.75 -6.79
C GLN A 751 -20.68 22.06 -6.13
N PHE A 752 -19.70 22.00 -5.21
CA PHE A 752 -19.10 23.19 -4.59
C PHE A 752 -18.34 24.04 -5.61
N ALA A 753 -17.52 23.43 -6.46
CA ALA A 753 -16.79 24.13 -7.51
C ALA A 753 -17.75 24.80 -8.51
N SER A 754 -18.80 24.10 -8.94
CA SER A 754 -19.71 24.56 -10.00
C SER A 754 -20.72 25.64 -9.58
N GLY A 755 -21.16 25.69 -8.31
CA GLY A 755 -22.24 26.63 -7.93
C GLY A 755 -23.28 26.04 -7.02
N GLY A 756 -23.49 24.72 -7.16
CA GLY A 756 -24.59 24.01 -6.52
C GLY A 756 -24.54 24.08 -4.99
N ILE A 757 -23.35 23.98 -4.40
CA ILE A 757 -23.12 24.16 -2.96
C ILE A 757 -22.34 25.46 -2.76
N ARG A 758 -22.83 26.35 -1.90
CA ARG A 758 -22.18 27.64 -1.60
C ARG A 758 -21.40 27.63 -0.29
N VAL A 759 -21.78 26.78 0.65
CA VAL A 759 -21.14 26.66 1.96
C VAL A 759 -20.77 25.20 2.22
N LEU A 760 -19.51 24.97 2.57
CA LEU A 760 -18.98 23.64 2.86
C LEU A 760 -18.49 23.56 4.30
N VAL A 761 -19.08 22.70 5.12
CA VAL A 761 -18.63 22.45 6.49
C VAL A 761 -17.68 21.24 6.49
N SER A 762 -16.47 21.39 7.02
CA SER A 762 -15.47 20.32 7.00
C SER A 762 -14.69 20.20 8.29
N THR A 763 -14.22 19.00 8.59
CA THR A 763 -13.13 18.79 9.55
C THR A 763 -11.77 19.15 8.93
N SER A 764 -10.67 18.73 9.55
CA SER A 764 -9.30 18.92 9.02
C SER A 764 -9.04 18.39 7.61
N VAL A 765 -9.95 17.58 7.05
CA VAL A 765 -9.76 16.90 5.75
C VAL A 765 -9.69 17.88 4.59
N ALA A 766 -10.39 19.00 4.69
CA ALA A 766 -10.31 20.08 3.70
C ALA A 766 -9.21 21.11 3.99
N GLU A 767 -8.39 20.94 5.04
CA GLU A 767 -7.27 21.87 5.31
C GLU A 767 -6.21 21.75 4.22
N GLU A 768 -5.93 20.52 3.79
CA GLU A 768 -4.84 20.18 2.87
C GLU A 768 -5.36 19.77 1.49
N GLY A 769 -4.59 20.15 0.46
CA GLY A 769 -4.71 19.77 -0.96
C GLY A 769 -6.03 19.85 -1.72
N LEU A 770 -7.16 20.30 -1.17
CA LEU A 770 -8.35 20.58 -1.99
C LEU A 770 -8.17 21.87 -2.82
N ASP A 771 -8.25 21.75 -4.15
CA ASP A 771 -8.23 22.88 -5.09
C ASP A 771 -9.61 23.54 -5.18
N ILE A 772 -9.77 24.73 -4.60
CA ILE A 772 -11.03 25.48 -4.57
C ILE A 772 -10.71 26.95 -4.88
N SER A 773 -10.62 27.29 -6.17
CA SER A 773 -10.25 28.63 -6.64
C SER A 773 -11.24 29.73 -6.25
N GLU A 774 -12.54 29.39 -6.19
CA GLU A 774 -13.63 30.36 -5.98
C GLU A 774 -13.97 30.63 -4.51
N CYS A 775 -13.27 30.00 -3.56
CA CYS A 775 -13.49 30.25 -2.13
C CYS A 775 -12.97 31.64 -1.76
N ASN A 776 -13.83 32.42 -1.11
CA ASN A 776 -13.54 33.78 -0.68
C ASN A 776 -13.80 34.00 0.82
N LEU A 777 -14.37 33.03 1.53
CA LEU A 777 -14.58 33.10 2.98
C LEU A 777 -14.21 31.81 3.68
N VAL A 778 -13.26 31.88 4.62
CA VAL A 778 -12.86 30.76 5.48
C VAL A 778 -13.24 31.07 6.92
N ILE A 779 -14.13 30.27 7.49
CA ILE A 779 -14.56 30.37 8.90
C ILE A 779 -13.98 29.20 9.68
N LYS A 780 -13.36 29.49 10.82
CA LYS A 780 -12.89 28.50 11.79
C LYS A 780 -13.82 28.58 12.99
N TYR A 781 -14.69 27.59 13.17
CA TYR A 781 -15.69 27.58 14.23
C TYR A 781 -15.23 26.67 15.39
N ASN A 782 -14.89 27.29 16.53
CA ASN A 782 -14.24 26.65 17.67
C ASN A 782 -13.07 25.74 17.25
N TYR A 783 -12.24 26.22 16.31
CA TYR A 783 -11.25 25.39 15.63
C TYR A 783 -9.92 26.12 15.39
N ALA A 784 -8.89 25.77 16.17
CA ALA A 784 -7.52 26.23 15.97
C ALA A 784 -6.53 25.05 16.12
N THR A 785 -5.62 24.91 15.16
CA THR A 785 -4.63 23.82 15.11
C THR A 785 -3.21 24.39 15.08
N ASN A 786 -2.33 23.91 14.20
CA ASN A 786 -0.93 24.32 14.14
C ASN A 786 -0.70 25.42 13.06
N VAL A 787 0.53 25.95 13.01
CA VAL A 787 0.92 27.02 12.07
C VAL A 787 0.84 26.58 10.61
N ILE A 788 1.12 25.32 10.30
CA ILE A 788 1.09 24.80 8.92
C ILE A 788 -0.35 24.77 8.41
N ALA A 789 -1.24 24.15 9.19
CA ALA A 789 -2.67 24.12 8.93
C ALA A 789 -3.26 25.54 8.91
N HIS A 790 -2.76 26.47 9.72
CA HIS A 790 -3.13 27.89 9.64
C HIS A 790 -2.80 28.51 8.28
N VAL A 791 -1.57 28.35 7.79
CA VAL A 791 -1.14 28.87 6.47
C VAL A 791 -1.93 28.22 5.33
N GLN A 792 -2.11 26.90 5.36
CA GLN A 792 -2.84 26.16 4.32
C GLN A 792 -4.33 26.53 4.28
N ARG A 793 -4.99 26.63 5.44
CA ARG A 793 -6.40 27.07 5.54
C ARG A 793 -6.59 28.46 4.97
N ARG A 794 -5.63 29.36 5.26
CA ARG A 794 -5.68 30.72 4.73
C ARG A 794 -5.65 30.71 3.22
N GLY A 795 -4.65 30.09 2.58
CA GLY A 795 -4.57 30.10 1.11
C GLY A 795 -5.59 29.24 0.35
N ARG A 796 -6.71 28.86 1.00
CA ARG A 796 -7.96 28.44 0.34
C ARG A 796 -8.82 29.62 -0.10
N GLY A 797 -8.72 30.78 0.56
CA GLY A 797 -9.34 32.00 0.07
C GLY A 797 -8.52 32.58 -1.08
N ARG A 798 -8.89 32.31 -2.33
CA ARG A 798 -8.09 32.68 -3.51
C ARG A 798 -8.74 33.74 -4.38
N ALA A 799 -10.04 33.94 -4.22
CA ALA A 799 -10.72 35.05 -4.84
C ALA A 799 -10.23 36.39 -4.26
N ASN A 800 -10.33 37.45 -5.04
CA ASN A 800 -10.13 38.81 -4.54
C ASN A 800 -11.05 39.06 -3.34
N ASP A 801 -10.56 39.84 -2.37
CA ASP A 801 -11.26 40.17 -1.11
C ASP A 801 -11.53 38.98 -0.17
N SER A 802 -10.75 37.92 -0.29
CA SER A 802 -10.86 36.77 0.61
C SER A 802 -10.71 37.16 2.09
N ARG A 803 -11.45 36.48 2.98
CA ARG A 803 -11.41 36.70 4.43
C ARG A 803 -11.21 35.39 5.21
N SER A 804 -10.42 35.42 6.27
CA SER A 804 -10.24 34.28 7.20
C SER A 804 -10.63 34.68 8.62
N ILE A 805 -11.57 33.95 9.23
CA ILE A 805 -12.23 34.36 10.47
C ILE A 805 -12.22 33.22 11.47
N LEU A 806 -11.79 33.49 12.71
CA LEU A 806 -12.00 32.60 13.86
C LEU A 806 -13.22 33.06 14.65
N ILE A 807 -14.16 32.14 14.90
CA ILE A 807 -15.30 32.33 15.80
C ILE A 807 -15.11 31.33 16.94
N THR A 808 -14.97 31.83 18.17
CA THR A 808 -14.71 30.96 19.34
C THR A 808 -15.38 31.49 20.60
N ASN A 809 -15.81 30.58 21.47
CA ASN A 809 -16.15 30.89 22.86
C ASN A 809 -15.08 30.40 23.87
N ASP A 810 -13.97 29.86 23.35
CA ASP A 810 -12.85 29.34 24.11
C ASP A 810 -11.62 30.28 24.01
N PRO A 811 -11.21 30.91 25.13
CA PRO A 811 -10.02 31.77 25.18
C PRO A 811 -8.71 31.05 24.84
N SER A 812 -8.63 29.74 25.05
CA SER A 812 -7.42 28.96 24.75
C SER A 812 -7.17 28.87 23.25
N LEU A 813 -8.24 28.74 22.45
CA LEU A 813 -8.17 28.71 20.98
C LEU A 813 -7.78 30.08 20.41
N GLU A 814 -8.26 31.18 21.00
CA GLU A 814 -7.84 32.53 20.63
C GLU A 814 -6.33 32.73 20.84
N LYS A 815 -5.81 32.31 22.01
CA LYS A 815 -4.38 32.37 22.31
C LYS A 815 -3.56 31.52 21.34
N GLN A 816 -4.04 30.32 21.01
CA GLN A 816 -3.39 29.42 20.07
C GLN A 816 -3.31 30.03 18.66
N GLU A 817 -4.38 30.67 18.19
CA GLU A 817 -4.40 31.30 16.87
C GLU A 817 -3.46 32.51 16.79
N ARG A 818 -3.35 33.30 17.87
CA ARG A 818 -2.33 34.36 17.96
C ARG A 818 -0.92 33.80 17.92
N ALA A 819 -0.65 32.72 18.66
CA ALA A 819 0.65 32.05 18.64
C ALA A 819 1.01 31.48 17.25
N ASN A 820 0.02 30.98 16.50
CA ASN A 820 0.23 30.52 15.12
C ASN A 820 0.68 31.67 14.20
N LYS A 821 0.09 32.86 14.33
CA LYS A 821 0.52 34.05 13.58
C LYS A 821 1.97 34.45 13.88
N ASP A 822 2.36 34.38 15.14
CA ASP A 822 3.73 34.69 15.54
C ASP A 822 4.73 33.64 15.01
N LYS A 823 4.35 32.35 15.04
CA LYS A 823 5.14 31.27 14.43
C LYS A 823 5.28 31.42 12.91
N GLU A 824 4.27 31.90 12.21
CA GLU A 824 4.36 32.13 10.76
C GLU A 824 5.37 33.24 10.45
N LYS A 825 5.29 34.37 11.16
CA LYS A 825 6.27 35.46 11.03
C LYS A 825 7.70 34.97 11.30
N MET A 826 7.86 34.11 12.30
CA MET A 826 9.14 33.48 12.63
C MET A 826 9.63 32.56 11.51
N SER A 827 8.76 31.79 10.86
CA SER A 827 9.11 30.95 9.70
C SER A 827 9.60 31.80 8.52
N LYS A 828 8.92 32.92 8.25
CA LYS A 828 9.34 33.86 7.20
C LYS A 828 10.70 34.50 7.52
N ALA A 829 10.89 34.97 8.74
CA ALA A 829 12.17 35.52 9.20
C ALA A 829 13.31 34.49 9.14
N ALA A 830 13.02 33.21 9.41
CA ALA A 830 14.00 32.13 9.27
C ALA A 830 14.43 31.94 7.81
N LEU A 831 13.49 31.97 6.86
CA LEU A 831 13.80 31.88 5.42
C LEU A 831 14.63 33.06 4.93
N GLU A 832 14.29 34.29 5.35
CA GLU A 832 15.07 35.49 5.03
C GLU A 832 16.51 35.36 5.57
N ARG A 833 16.68 34.90 6.82
CA ARG A 833 17.99 34.67 7.44
C ARG A 833 18.81 33.58 6.75
N ILE A 834 18.17 32.53 6.28
CA ILE A 834 18.80 31.45 5.51
C ILE A 834 19.35 32.00 4.18
N ASN A 835 18.56 32.84 3.50
CA ASN A 835 18.99 33.46 2.25
C ASN A 835 20.13 34.46 2.46
N GLU A 836 20.17 35.17 3.59
CA GLU A 836 21.28 36.07 3.95
C GLU A 836 22.60 35.32 4.26
N ASN A 837 22.52 34.10 4.80
CA ASN A 837 23.69 33.34 5.26
C ASN A 837 23.61 31.86 4.88
N LEU A 838 23.60 31.62 3.57
CA LEU A 838 23.45 30.29 3.00
C LEU A 838 24.57 29.33 3.43
N ASP A 839 25.81 29.81 3.53
CA ASP A 839 26.96 28.98 3.93
C ASP A 839 26.81 28.41 5.35
N ASN A 840 26.33 29.21 6.29
CA ASN A 840 26.07 28.73 7.65
C ASN A 840 24.92 27.72 7.67
N PHE A 841 23.86 27.99 6.91
CA PHE A 841 22.75 27.04 6.77
C PHE A 841 23.20 25.69 6.18
N LEU A 842 24.01 25.70 5.12
CA LEU A 842 24.56 24.49 4.50
C LEU A 842 25.45 23.69 5.47
N ARG A 843 26.22 24.38 6.33
CA ARG A 843 26.99 23.73 7.40
C ARG A 843 26.07 23.04 8.40
N LEU A 844 24.96 23.67 8.79
CA LEU A 844 23.96 23.07 9.68
C LEU A 844 23.30 21.84 9.04
N VAL A 845 22.86 21.92 7.78
CA VAL A 845 22.29 20.78 7.04
C VAL A 845 23.30 19.63 6.98
N SER A 846 24.57 19.93 6.69
CA SER A 846 25.64 18.93 6.67
C SER A 846 25.89 18.27 8.03
N GLN A 847 25.77 19.03 9.13
CA GLN A 847 25.87 18.48 10.48
C GLN A 847 24.71 17.54 10.80
N GLU A 848 23.47 17.95 10.51
CA GLU A 848 22.28 17.13 10.70
C GLU A 848 22.33 15.86 9.83
N ASN A 849 22.75 15.97 8.57
CA ASN A 849 22.92 14.83 7.65
C ASN A 849 23.84 13.73 8.21
N ARG A 850 24.94 14.12 8.89
CA ARG A 850 25.87 13.15 9.50
C ARG A 850 25.26 12.38 10.68
N LEU A 851 24.19 12.88 11.28
CA LEU A 851 23.51 12.25 12.42
C LEU A 851 22.46 11.22 11.98
N ILE A 852 21.93 11.33 10.75
CA ILE A 852 20.83 10.48 10.25
C ILE A 852 21.23 9.00 10.25
N TRP A 853 22.36 8.66 9.62
CA TRP A 853 22.77 7.25 9.51
C TRP A 853 23.05 6.58 10.86
N PRO A 854 23.80 7.19 11.79
CA PRO A 854 23.93 6.67 13.15
C PRO A 854 22.59 6.51 13.88
N GLN A 855 21.63 7.43 13.68
CA GLN A 855 20.30 7.33 14.28
C GLN A 855 19.53 6.11 13.73
N ILE A 856 19.51 5.91 12.41
CA ILE A 856 18.85 4.75 11.77
C ILE A 856 19.44 3.43 12.27
N MET A 857 20.78 3.35 12.34
CA MET A 857 21.47 2.16 12.86
C MET A 857 21.13 1.91 14.34
N ASN A 858 21.14 2.95 15.17
CA ASN A 858 20.80 2.84 16.59
C ASN A 858 19.34 2.44 16.80
N GLU A 859 18.41 3.02 16.03
CA GLU A 859 16.98 2.64 16.04
C GLU A 859 16.81 1.16 15.69
N SER A 860 17.51 0.69 14.65
CA SER A 860 17.46 -0.70 14.18
C SER A 860 18.04 -1.67 15.22
N THR A 861 19.18 -1.32 15.83
CA THR A 861 19.81 -2.11 16.89
C THR A 861 18.93 -2.18 18.13
N LYS A 862 18.41 -1.04 18.60
CA LYS A 862 17.47 -0.99 19.73
C LYS A 862 16.21 -1.81 19.47
N LYS A 863 15.67 -1.76 18.24
CA LYS A 863 14.52 -2.60 17.84
C LYS A 863 14.87 -4.09 17.98
N ARG A 864 16.02 -4.53 17.48
CA ARG A 864 16.47 -5.94 17.58
C ARG A 864 16.73 -6.37 19.02
N GLU A 865 17.39 -5.53 19.82
CA GLU A 865 17.63 -5.79 21.25
C GLU A 865 16.32 -5.92 22.02
N LEU A 866 15.37 -5.02 21.76
CA LEU A 866 14.04 -5.05 22.35
C LEU A 866 13.27 -6.31 21.95
N ASP A 867 13.25 -6.64 20.65
CA ASP A 867 12.60 -7.85 20.13
C ASP A 867 13.19 -9.11 20.79
N ASN A 868 14.52 -9.20 20.86
CA ASN A 868 15.21 -10.32 21.52
C ASN A 868 14.89 -10.38 23.02
N SER A 869 14.87 -9.24 23.70
CA SER A 869 14.52 -9.15 25.13
C SER A 869 13.08 -9.62 25.39
N LEU A 870 12.12 -9.21 24.55
CA LEU A 870 10.72 -9.65 24.67
C LEU A 870 10.55 -11.14 24.38
N ILE A 871 11.27 -11.68 23.39
CA ILE A 871 11.27 -13.11 23.09
C ILE A 871 11.85 -13.91 24.26
N LEU A 872 12.96 -13.45 24.87
CA LEU A 872 13.60 -14.09 26.01
C LEU A 872 12.73 -14.02 27.28
N LYS A 873 11.99 -12.93 27.49
CA LYS A 873 11.10 -12.77 28.65
C LYS A 873 9.99 -13.83 28.66
N ASN A 874 9.54 -14.29 27.49
CA ASN A 874 8.52 -15.34 27.29
C ASN A 874 7.26 -15.19 28.16
N SER A 875 6.92 -13.96 28.56
CA SER A 875 5.73 -13.66 29.36
C SER A 875 4.47 -14.01 28.57
N THR A 876 3.58 -14.80 29.18
CA THR A 876 2.27 -15.10 28.62
C THR A 876 1.26 -14.10 29.20
N TYR A 877 0.49 -13.46 28.32
CA TYR A 877 -0.51 -12.47 28.70
C TYR A 877 -1.90 -13.02 28.40
N LYS A 878 -2.79 -12.96 29.38
CA LYS A 878 -4.21 -13.17 29.19
C LYS A 878 -4.82 -11.90 28.61
N ILE A 879 -5.57 -12.04 27.51
CA ILE A 879 -6.23 -10.93 26.83
C ILE A 879 -7.71 -10.97 27.20
N VAL A 880 -8.20 -9.90 27.83
CA VAL A 880 -9.57 -9.81 28.34
C VAL A 880 -10.32 -8.63 27.72
N CYS A 881 -11.66 -8.71 27.70
CA CYS A 881 -12.51 -7.62 27.27
C CYS A 881 -12.41 -6.42 28.22
N LYS A 882 -12.15 -5.21 27.70
CA LYS A 882 -12.03 -4.00 28.52
C LYS A 882 -13.32 -3.61 29.25
N LYS A 883 -14.50 -3.96 28.71
CA LYS A 883 -15.80 -3.64 29.30
C LYS A 883 -16.18 -4.57 30.46
N CYS A 884 -16.09 -5.88 30.25
CA CYS A 884 -16.64 -6.90 31.17
C CYS A 884 -15.61 -7.85 31.79
N ASP A 885 -14.33 -7.73 31.43
CA ASP A 885 -13.21 -8.51 31.99
C ASP A 885 -13.20 -10.02 31.67
N VAL A 886 -14.11 -10.49 30.82
CA VAL A 886 -14.13 -11.87 30.32
C VAL A 886 -12.90 -12.14 29.46
N GLN A 887 -12.31 -13.33 29.62
CA GLN A 887 -11.18 -13.79 28.83
C GLN A 887 -11.57 -14.00 27.37
N LEU A 888 -10.81 -13.38 26.47
CA LEU A 888 -10.99 -13.50 25.03
C LEU A 888 -10.03 -14.54 24.43
N CYS A 889 -8.75 -14.40 24.73
CA CYS A 889 -7.67 -15.27 24.24
C CYS A 889 -6.39 -15.03 25.05
N THR A 890 -5.28 -15.61 24.61
CA THR A 890 -3.95 -15.38 25.18
C THR A 890 -3.00 -14.74 24.17
N SER A 891 -1.87 -14.21 24.63
CA SER A 891 -0.82 -13.68 23.74
C SER A 891 -0.29 -14.71 22.74
N ARG A 892 -0.38 -16.01 23.07
CA ARG A 892 0.04 -17.12 22.19
C ARG A 892 -0.91 -17.35 21.03
N ASP A 893 -2.15 -16.89 21.15
CA ASP A 893 -3.18 -17.02 20.11
C ASP A 893 -3.08 -15.90 19.08
N ILE A 894 -2.27 -14.86 19.34
CA ILE A 894 -2.12 -13.74 18.42
C ILE A 894 -1.03 -14.04 17.39
N ARG A 895 -1.34 -13.78 16.12
CA ARG A 895 -0.39 -13.76 15.01
C ARG A 895 -0.31 -12.37 14.40
N SER A 896 0.86 -12.01 13.87
CA SER A 896 1.05 -10.77 13.10
C SER A 896 1.10 -11.05 11.60
N ARG A 897 0.58 -10.11 10.80
CA ARG A 897 0.78 -10.05 9.36
C ARG A 897 1.32 -8.67 8.99
N GLN A 898 2.44 -8.63 8.27
CA GLN A 898 3.17 -7.40 7.91
C GLN A 898 3.40 -6.44 9.09
N ASP A 899 3.50 -6.98 10.31
CA ASP A 899 3.64 -6.21 11.54
C ASP A 899 2.54 -5.14 11.81
N ASN A 900 1.43 -5.18 11.06
CA ASN A 900 0.37 -4.17 11.08
C ASN A 900 -1.04 -4.74 11.32
N GLN A 901 -1.28 -6.01 11.01
CA GLN A 901 -2.53 -6.72 11.32
C GLN A 901 -2.27 -7.79 12.38
N TYR A 902 -3.16 -7.89 13.37
CA TYR A 902 -3.00 -8.76 14.54
C TYR A 902 -4.22 -9.67 14.66
N LEU A 903 -4.03 -10.93 14.27
CA LEU A 903 -5.07 -11.90 14.00
C LEU A 903 -5.19 -12.85 15.20
N VAL A 904 -6.41 -13.17 15.62
CA VAL A 904 -6.65 -14.19 16.65
C VAL A 904 -6.73 -15.54 15.96
N CYS A 905 -5.82 -16.45 16.30
CA CYS A 905 -5.70 -17.79 15.77
C CYS A 905 -6.06 -18.81 16.85
N ASN A 906 -7.28 -18.71 17.40
CA ASN A 906 -7.84 -19.63 18.37
C ASN A 906 -9.30 -19.97 17.98
N PRO A 907 -9.60 -21.22 17.60
CA PRO A 907 -10.94 -21.70 17.25
C PRO A 907 -12.04 -21.36 18.27
N GLU A 908 -11.73 -21.43 19.58
CA GLU A 908 -12.72 -21.17 20.63
C GLU A 908 -13.16 -19.70 20.66
N PHE A 909 -12.38 -18.79 20.08
CA PHE A 909 -12.73 -17.38 19.97
C PHE A 909 -14.06 -17.17 19.24
N TRP A 910 -14.37 -18.00 18.24
CA TRP A 910 -15.64 -17.94 17.52
C TRP A 910 -16.87 -18.19 18.39
N ARG A 911 -16.72 -18.89 19.52
CA ARG A 911 -17.83 -19.25 20.42
C ARG A 911 -18.19 -18.14 21.41
N ILE A 912 -17.34 -17.12 21.54
CA ILE A 912 -17.52 -16.02 22.51
C ILE A 912 -17.82 -14.68 21.84
N VAL A 913 -17.85 -14.65 20.50
CA VAL A 913 -18.11 -13.45 19.72
C VAL A 913 -19.33 -13.61 18.83
N LYS A 914 -19.99 -12.49 18.57
CA LYS A 914 -21.03 -12.35 17.56
C LYS A 914 -20.46 -11.53 16.40
N ILE A 915 -20.65 -12.02 15.18
CA ILE A 915 -20.26 -11.32 13.96
C ILE A 915 -21.48 -10.56 13.44
N GLU A 916 -21.29 -9.29 13.15
CA GLU A 916 -22.27 -8.47 12.41
C GLU A 916 -21.63 -8.07 11.09
N LEU A 917 -22.13 -8.64 10.00
CA LEU A 917 -21.61 -8.38 8.66
C LEU A 917 -22.04 -6.98 8.18
N TYR A 918 -21.21 -6.37 7.34
CA TYR A 918 -21.54 -5.12 6.66
C TYR A 918 -21.92 -5.44 5.22
N ASP A 919 -22.98 -4.80 4.71
CA ASP A 919 -23.40 -4.98 3.31
C ASP A 919 -22.45 -4.28 2.30
N ASP A 920 -21.62 -3.31 2.73
CA ASP A 920 -20.96 -2.35 1.82
C ASP A 920 -19.52 -1.89 2.22
N ASP A 921 -18.77 -2.63 3.06
CA ASP A 921 -17.42 -2.18 3.51
C ASP A 921 -16.27 -2.89 2.76
N GLU A 922 -15.61 -2.20 1.83
CA GLU A 922 -14.54 -2.73 0.93
C GLU A 922 -13.34 -3.42 1.63
N TYR A 923 -13.16 -3.22 2.95
CA TYR A 923 -11.97 -3.66 3.69
C TYR A 923 -12.22 -4.57 4.88
N SER A 924 -13.47 -4.71 5.32
CA SER A 924 -13.82 -5.56 6.44
C SER A 924 -15.21 -6.14 6.25
N ASN A 925 -15.30 -7.46 6.26
CA ASN A 925 -16.55 -8.17 5.98
C ASN A 925 -17.54 -8.08 7.16
N GLY A 926 -17.10 -7.57 8.33
CA GLY A 926 -17.98 -7.37 9.47
C GLY A 926 -17.27 -6.83 10.71
N SER A 927 -18.07 -6.51 11.72
CA SER A 927 -17.60 -6.17 13.08
C SER A 927 -17.72 -7.36 14.03
N ILE A 928 -16.81 -7.42 14.99
CA ILE A 928 -16.78 -8.46 16.01
C ILE A 928 -17.25 -7.84 17.32
N LYS A 929 -18.38 -8.31 17.83
CA LYS A 929 -18.94 -7.93 19.12
C LYS A 929 -18.82 -9.08 20.12
N HIS A 930 -18.73 -8.75 21.40
CA HIS A 930 -18.69 -9.76 22.46
C HIS A 930 -20.10 -10.33 22.73
N MET A 931 -20.24 -11.66 22.79
CA MET A 931 -21.53 -12.37 22.77
C MET A 931 -22.28 -12.39 24.13
N THR A 932 -21.72 -11.86 25.21
CA THR A 932 -22.38 -11.89 26.54
C THR A 932 -23.56 -10.92 26.64
N GLU A 933 -24.69 -11.38 27.21
CA GLU A 933 -25.98 -10.65 27.29
C GLU A 933 -25.85 -9.21 27.81
N ASN A 934 -24.97 -8.97 28.79
CA ASN A 934 -24.81 -7.65 29.42
C ASN A 934 -23.57 -6.86 28.94
N CYS A 935 -22.82 -7.34 27.94
CA CYS A 935 -21.61 -6.67 27.46
C CYS A 935 -21.79 -5.97 26.12
N GLY A 936 -22.05 -6.73 25.04
CA GLY A 936 -22.18 -6.19 23.68
C GLY A 936 -20.99 -5.36 23.17
N ALA A 937 -19.81 -5.43 23.81
CA ALA A 937 -18.68 -4.57 23.46
C ALA A 937 -18.13 -4.90 22.07
N GLN A 938 -17.85 -3.86 21.28
CA GLN A 938 -17.09 -4.02 20.04
C GLN A 938 -15.66 -4.43 20.38
N LEU A 939 -15.20 -5.55 19.83
CA LEU A 939 -13.87 -6.11 20.08
C LEU A 939 -12.91 -5.84 18.92
N GLY A 940 -13.42 -5.83 17.69
CA GLY A 940 -12.57 -5.80 16.51
C GLY A 940 -13.33 -5.88 15.20
N LYS A 941 -12.64 -6.31 14.14
CA LYS A 941 -13.17 -6.42 12.77
C LYS A 941 -12.82 -7.78 12.18
N LEU A 942 -13.60 -8.18 11.19
CA LEU A 942 -13.37 -9.35 10.36
C LEU A 942 -12.68 -8.93 9.07
N VAL A 943 -11.54 -9.56 8.73
CA VAL A 943 -10.72 -9.18 7.57
C VAL A 943 -10.46 -10.41 6.70
N ALA A 944 -10.54 -10.26 5.38
CA ALA A 944 -10.18 -11.31 4.45
C ALA A 944 -8.66 -11.55 4.44
N ALA A 945 -8.24 -12.81 4.57
CA ALA A 945 -6.85 -13.22 4.36
C ALA A 945 -6.69 -13.88 2.98
N PRO A 946 -5.67 -13.51 2.17
CA PRO A 946 -5.42 -14.14 0.87
C PRO A 946 -5.29 -15.65 1.02
N GLY A 947 -5.94 -16.36 0.11
CA GLY A 947 -5.87 -17.81 0.05
C GLY A 947 -7.06 -18.51 0.67
N PHE A 948 -7.54 -18.20 1.89
CA PHE A 948 -8.38 -19.21 2.57
C PHE A 948 -9.46 -18.83 3.61
N SER A 949 -9.62 -17.62 4.17
CA SER A 949 -10.81 -17.33 5.04
C SER A 949 -10.88 -15.89 5.56
N GLU A 950 -12.06 -15.52 6.07
CA GLU A 950 -12.25 -14.40 6.99
C GLU A 950 -11.57 -14.67 8.35
N MET A 951 -10.80 -13.70 8.84
CA MET A 951 -10.01 -13.82 10.08
C MET A 951 -10.35 -12.71 11.08
N PRO A 952 -10.46 -13.03 12.39
CA PRO A 952 -10.78 -12.06 13.41
C PRO A 952 -9.56 -11.21 13.81
N VAL A 953 -9.70 -9.89 13.71
CA VAL A 953 -8.69 -8.91 14.12
C VAL A 953 -9.17 -8.15 15.34
N LEU A 954 -8.45 -8.26 16.46
CA LEU A 954 -8.78 -7.54 17.69
C LEU A 954 -8.28 -6.09 17.63
N SER A 955 -9.04 -5.18 18.25
CA SER A 955 -8.62 -3.80 18.44
C SER A 955 -7.95 -3.62 19.80
N ALA A 956 -6.69 -3.14 19.80
CA ALA A 956 -5.93 -2.90 21.02
C ALA A 956 -6.66 -2.03 22.06
N LYS A 957 -7.46 -1.05 21.61
CA LYS A 957 -8.20 -0.13 22.50
C LYS A 957 -9.34 -0.80 23.29
N HIS A 958 -9.81 -1.96 22.85
CA HIS A 958 -10.94 -2.70 23.44
C HIS A 958 -10.53 -3.88 24.33
N ILE A 959 -9.22 -4.11 24.48
CA ILE A 959 -8.68 -5.22 25.25
C ILE A 959 -7.82 -4.72 26.42
N VAL A 960 -7.65 -5.58 27.42
CA VAL A 960 -6.70 -5.40 28.54
C VAL A 960 -5.78 -6.62 28.56
N LEU A 961 -4.49 -6.38 28.78
CA LEU A 961 -3.49 -7.43 28.96
C LEU A 961 -3.31 -7.69 30.46
N ILE A 962 -3.37 -8.95 30.87
CA ILE A 962 -3.07 -9.39 32.23
C ILE A 962 -1.87 -10.31 32.16
N ASP A 963 -0.76 -9.94 32.80
CA ASP A 963 0.42 -10.79 32.89
C ASP A 963 0.10 -12.02 33.76
N GLU A 964 0.31 -13.23 33.24
CA GLU A 964 0.01 -14.45 33.99
C GLU A 964 0.97 -14.67 35.18
N ALA A 965 2.14 -14.03 35.18
CA ALA A 965 3.14 -14.22 36.24
C ALA A 965 2.84 -13.40 37.51
N ASP A 966 2.47 -12.14 37.37
CA ASP A 966 2.26 -11.22 38.49
C ASP A 966 0.83 -10.66 38.58
N GLY A 967 -0.05 -11.00 37.63
CA GLY A 967 -1.43 -10.53 37.58
C GLY A 967 -1.57 -9.04 37.24
N LYS A 968 -0.49 -8.38 36.81
CA LYS A 968 -0.50 -6.95 36.46
C LYS A 968 -1.32 -6.71 35.21
N ARG A 969 -2.19 -5.70 35.27
CA ARG A 969 -3.08 -5.32 34.17
C ARG A 969 -2.55 -4.10 33.46
N CYS A 970 -2.60 -4.13 32.14
CA CYS A 970 -2.11 -3.05 31.30
C CYS A 970 -3.09 -2.77 30.16
N THR A 971 -3.35 -1.48 29.92
CA THR A 971 -4.09 -1.05 28.74
C THR A 971 -3.14 -0.49 27.70
N VAL A 972 -3.53 -0.66 26.45
CA VAL A 972 -2.81 -0.09 25.31
C VAL A 972 -3.81 0.56 24.37
N LYS A 973 -3.37 1.59 23.65
CA LYS A 973 -4.20 2.21 22.61
C LYS A 973 -3.94 1.59 21.23
N GLN A 974 -2.76 1.03 21.03
CA GLN A 974 -2.29 0.53 19.74
C GLN A 974 -1.48 -0.74 19.91
N TRP A 975 -1.58 -1.66 18.95
CA TRP A 975 -0.77 -2.88 18.92
C TRP A 975 0.73 -2.61 18.86
N LYS A 976 1.16 -1.47 18.31
CA LYS A 976 2.56 -1.02 18.35
C LYS A 976 3.10 -0.95 19.78
N GLN A 977 2.28 -0.61 20.78
CA GLN A 977 2.68 -0.60 22.20
C GLN A 977 2.79 -2.01 22.77
N ILE A 978 1.89 -2.92 22.36
CA ILE A 978 1.92 -4.33 22.75
C ILE A 978 3.25 -4.96 22.33
N ARG A 979 3.61 -4.81 21.05
CA ARG A 979 4.83 -5.42 20.50
C ARG A 979 6.14 -4.83 21.03
N THR A 980 6.12 -3.60 21.56
CA THR A 980 7.34 -2.96 22.08
C THR A 980 7.49 -3.08 23.59
N GLN A 981 6.44 -3.42 24.33
CA GLN A 981 6.47 -3.40 25.81
C GLN A 981 6.07 -4.73 26.45
N PHE A 982 5.36 -5.61 25.74
CA PHE A 982 4.72 -6.79 26.34
C PHE A 982 5.17 -8.09 25.68
N PHE A 983 4.75 -8.35 24.45
CA PHE A 983 5.10 -9.57 23.72
C PHE A 983 5.11 -9.32 22.20
N LYS A 984 5.95 -10.07 21.48
CA LYS A 984 6.01 -10.04 20.01
C LYS A 984 5.21 -11.23 19.43
N PRO A 985 4.08 -10.98 18.73
CA PRO A 985 3.35 -12.04 18.04
C PRO A 985 4.22 -12.70 16.97
N LYS A 986 3.99 -13.99 16.72
CA LYS A 986 4.63 -14.71 15.62
C LYS A 986 3.96 -14.34 14.28
N PRO A 987 4.68 -14.38 13.15
CA PRO A 987 4.07 -14.28 11.83
C PRO A 987 2.96 -15.33 11.65
N ILE A 988 1.89 -14.96 10.96
CA ILE A 988 0.81 -15.90 10.61
C ILE A 988 1.30 -16.94 9.61
N SER A 989 0.91 -18.20 9.81
CA SER A 989 1.19 -19.30 8.89
C SER A 989 -0.06 -19.77 8.13
N ALA A 990 0.13 -20.49 7.01
CA ALA A 990 -0.97 -21.13 6.29
C ALA A 990 -1.78 -22.12 7.16
N LEU A 991 -1.11 -22.78 8.13
CA LEU A 991 -1.76 -23.69 9.07
C LEU A 991 -2.69 -22.94 10.04
N ASP A 992 -2.29 -21.76 10.53
CA ASP A 992 -3.13 -20.94 11.40
C ASP A 992 -4.42 -20.54 10.68
N VAL A 993 -4.33 -20.16 9.39
CA VAL A 993 -5.49 -19.81 8.54
C VAL A 993 -6.41 -21.01 8.36
N ALA A 994 -5.87 -22.17 7.96
CA ALA A 994 -6.67 -23.39 7.78
C ALA A 994 -7.39 -23.82 9.07
N THR A 995 -6.73 -23.68 10.22
CA THR A 995 -7.29 -24.03 11.53
C THR A 995 -8.49 -23.14 11.87
N MET A 996 -8.36 -21.83 11.67
CA MET A 996 -9.44 -20.87 11.93
C MET A 996 -10.61 -21.02 10.96
N ARG A 997 -10.33 -21.30 9.68
CA ARG A 997 -11.33 -21.56 8.64
C ARG A 997 -12.23 -22.73 8.98
N ASN A 998 -11.64 -23.85 9.40
CA ASN A 998 -12.39 -25.08 9.72
C ASN A 998 -13.28 -24.90 10.97
N ALA A 999 -12.92 -23.96 11.84
CA ALA A 999 -13.68 -23.64 13.05
C ALA A 999 -14.73 -22.53 12.85
N SER A 1000 -14.72 -21.86 11.69
CA SER A 1000 -15.58 -20.69 11.44
C SER A 1000 -17.07 -21.06 11.50
N PRO A 1001 -17.94 -20.21 12.10
CA PRO A 1001 -19.38 -20.44 12.12
C PRO A 1001 -20.00 -20.56 10.72
N SER A 1002 -19.42 -19.90 9.72
CA SER A 1002 -19.84 -19.96 8.32
C SER A 1002 -19.56 -21.31 7.64
N ASN A 1003 -18.62 -22.11 8.16
CA ASN A 1003 -18.24 -23.43 7.62
C ASN A 1003 -18.78 -24.62 8.43
N ARG A 1004 -19.75 -24.42 9.33
CA ARG A 1004 -20.39 -25.55 10.02
C ARG A 1004 -21.25 -26.36 9.03
N THR A 1005 -20.68 -27.42 8.47
CA THR A 1005 -21.45 -28.51 7.88
C THR A 1005 -22.22 -29.21 8.99
N LEU A 1006 -23.55 -29.18 8.91
CA LEU A 1006 -24.40 -30.01 9.77
C LEU A 1006 -24.39 -31.42 9.16
N THR A 1007 -23.89 -32.39 9.92
CA THR A 1007 -24.00 -33.81 9.59
C THR A 1007 -25.27 -34.37 10.21
N PHE A 1008 -26.13 -34.95 9.38
CA PHE A 1008 -27.33 -35.65 9.82
C PHE A 1008 -27.14 -37.16 9.59
N GLU A 1009 -27.37 -37.96 10.63
CA GLU A 1009 -27.52 -39.41 10.46
C GLU A 1009 -28.97 -39.70 10.05
N VAL A 1010 -29.17 -40.03 8.78
CA VAL A 1010 -30.47 -40.42 8.25
C VAL A 1010 -30.56 -41.95 8.30
N HIS A 1011 -31.42 -42.45 9.19
CA HIS A 1011 -31.72 -43.87 9.26
C HIS A 1011 -32.76 -44.22 8.21
N GLN A 1012 -32.35 -44.95 7.17
CA GLN A 1012 -33.27 -45.47 6.16
C GLN A 1012 -34.08 -46.67 6.72
N PRO A 1013 -35.31 -46.92 6.23
CA PRO A 1013 -36.18 -47.99 6.73
C PRO A 1013 -35.61 -49.42 6.60
N ASN A 1014 -34.59 -49.60 5.76
CA ASN A 1014 -33.85 -50.85 5.55
C ASN A 1014 -32.70 -51.05 6.57
N GLY A 1015 -32.52 -50.14 7.53
CA GLY A 1015 -31.46 -50.20 8.54
C GLY A 1015 -30.13 -49.61 8.10
N HIS A 1016 -30.04 -49.04 6.89
CA HIS A 1016 -28.85 -48.33 6.44
C HIS A 1016 -28.80 -46.93 7.05
N VAL A 1017 -27.67 -46.54 7.64
CA VAL A 1017 -27.42 -45.18 8.12
C VAL A 1017 -26.65 -44.44 7.04
N GLU A 1018 -27.21 -43.34 6.57
CA GLU A 1018 -26.58 -42.45 5.59
C GLU A 1018 -26.23 -41.13 6.27
N ILE A 1019 -24.94 -40.75 6.22
CA ILE A 1019 -24.46 -39.49 6.77
C ILE A 1019 -24.59 -38.44 5.67
N VAL A 1020 -25.51 -37.49 5.86
CA VAL A 1020 -25.75 -36.40 4.91
C VAL A 1020 -25.11 -35.12 5.44
N GLU A 1021 -24.22 -34.53 4.65
CA GLU A 1021 -23.59 -33.23 4.95
C GLU A 1021 -24.39 -32.10 4.29
N ALA A 1022 -24.87 -31.14 5.09
CA ALA A 1022 -25.51 -29.93 4.58
C ALA A 1022 -24.61 -28.70 4.84
N SER A 1023 -24.21 -28.02 3.77
CA SER A 1023 -23.64 -26.67 3.81
C SER A 1023 -24.76 -25.61 3.74
N ARG A 1024 -24.64 -24.53 4.52
CA ARG A 1024 -25.55 -23.38 4.38
C ARG A 1024 -25.16 -22.60 3.12
N THR A 1025 -25.90 -22.76 2.03
CA THR A 1025 -25.89 -21.77 0.94
C THR A 1025 -26.80 -20.60 1.33
N SER A 1026 -26.26 -19.40 1.23
CA SER A 1026 -26.97 -18.15 1.45
C SER A 1026 -28.05 -17.98 0.39
N SER A 1027 -29.31 -18.22 0.75
CA SER A 1027 -30.43 -17.56 0.09
C SER A 1027 -31.52 -17.24 1.11
N ASN A 1028 -32.13 -16.08 0.88
CA ASN A 1028 -33.05 -15.37 1.76
C ASN A 1028 -34.22 -16.22 2.28
N ASN A 1029 -34.64 -15.88 3.51
CA ASN A 1029 -35.97 -16.06 4.10
C ASN A 1029 -36.66 -17.42 3.90
N GLU A 1030 -36.59 -18.29 4.91
CA GLU A 1030 -37.75 -18.75 5.71
C GLU A 1030 -37.29 -19.49 6.97
#